data_AF-A0AAE2YGD6-F1
#
_entry.id   AF-A0AAE2YGD6-F1
#
_cell.length_a   1.000
_cell.length_b   1.000
_cell.length_c   1.000
_cell.angle_alpha   90.00
_cell.angle_beta   90.00
_cell.angle_gamma   90.00
#
_symmetry.space_group_name_H-M   'P 1'
#
loop_
_entity.id
_entity.type
_entity.pdbx_description
1 polymer ?
#
loop_
_entity_poly.entity_id
_entity_poly.type
_entity_poly.pdbx_seq_one_letter_code
_entity_poly.pdbx_strand_id
1 'polypeptide(L)'
;MEEASKVSGVSLLSPDFVERNVKALEAIVGNVRSGLDSAVSRSLEMLKKRILDMKEDVSREVVSRVRIQFASELIKNVFVDAVSGVVDEIARNTMQDVMSATEAELEVFREALARFAKEFVEVLGREEARLVEEISRLDRELKERERLVKESSEALRQKERELDEKRRELELIKNEFEEKRNEVEKARRELQELTRSLEMEKEKSGYLSKMLDESREEVSRLKAEEEAMRKHLQNLNAERESLERLLEESSSQLRERESLLREREQALKKIEEELEAARIEYEATLSRLKGEQERSSKLMSELESARREMERLKAEEAEAKARVEEATRQLAERERALQEATRQLAERERALQEATRQLAERERALQEATRQLDEKKRELSEREQELELRKAELEQVRRELDLAREEFVALRERLERERMRVAELEGQLEGAQKEITAFNEQIRTLEDMLRERDSLIAAGESRLKLKEKEVERLRSIIEERTRDLEVKREELEFHKGLAAELERDVESLVKEIEELRNRPSVEPSVLADKERLLRLKKEELQGVRKTIELLEKSITEVEKEIDARVKELETRNKELEKIKEELEREKKKREEQLERYKGAMMLDPRFKVYFIIESIKKISFASLQKATGIAPAELRATVAWLERAGMVKQDGEMIVINR
;
A
#
# COMPACT_ATOMS: atom_id res chain seq x y z
N MET A 1 11.93 -41.98 -40.13
CA MET A 1 11.11 -40.83 -40.56
C MET A 1 11.42 -39.68 -39.61
N GLU A 2 12.61 -39.11 -39.70
CA GLU A 2 13.10 -38.17 -40.75
C GLU A 2 12.57 -36.77 -40.48
N GLU A 3 13.40 -35.90 -39.91
CA GLU A 3 14.27 -34.96 -40.65
C GLU A 3 13.49 -33.80 -41.28
N ALA A 4 13.52 -32.67 -40.59
CA ALA A 4 13.38 -31.28 -41.06
C ALA A 4 12.78 -30.50 -39.88
N SER A 5 13.49 -29.65 -39.15
CA SER A 5 13.78 -28.31 -39.63
C SER A 5 14.69 -27.60 -38.61
N LYS A 6 16.00 -27.73 -38.77
CA LYS A 6 16.96 -26.76 -38.25
C LYS A 6 17.38 -25.88 -39.43
N VAL A 7 16.56 -24.87 -39.73
CA VAL A 7 16.97 -23.81 -40.65
C VAL A 7 17.44 -22.64 -39.79
N SER A 8 18.75 -22.52 -39.69
CA SER A 8 19.44 -21.34 -39.19
C SER A 8 18.93 -20.11 -39.95
N GLY A 9 18.24 -19.22 -39.25
CA GLY A 9 17.82 -17.93 -39.77
C GLY A 9 19.04 -17.05 -40.05
N VAL A 10 19.64 -17.20 -41.22
CA VAL A 10 20.55 -16.19 -41.75
C VAL A 10 19.66 -15.04 -42.19
N SER A 11 19.67 -13.95 -41.42
CA SER A 11 19.00 -12.71 -41.79
C SER A 11 19.59 -12.23 -43.11
N LEU A 12 18.78 -12.23 -44.17
CA LEU A 12 19.14 -11.78 -45.53
C LEU A 12 19.50 -10.27 -45.60
N LEU A 13 19.45 -9.57 -44.46
CA LEU A 13 19.73 -8.14 -44.28
C LEU A 13 20.79 -7.87 -43.20
N SER A 14 21.53 -8.89 -42.72
CA SER A 14 22.66 -8.60 -41.82
C SER A 14 23.76 -7.86 -42.59
N PRO A 15 24.47 -6.90 -41.96
CA PRO A 15 25.56 -6.18 -42.60
C PRO A 15 26.60 -7.13 -43.22
N ASP A 16 26.93 -8.22 -42.52
CA ASP A 16 27.87 -9.24 -42.99
C ASP A 16 27.38 -10.01 -44.23
N PHE A 17 26.07 -10.28 -44.33
CA PHE A 17 25.49 -10.98 -45.49
C PHE A 17 25.42 -10.05 -46.71
N VAL A 18 25.07 -8.78 -46.51
CA VAL A 18 25.06 -7.78 -47.58
C VAL A 18 26.49 -7.49 -48.05
N GLU A 19 27.44 -7.31 -47.14
CA GLU A 19 28.84 -7.03 -47.48
C GLU A 19 29.51 -8.21 -48.22
N ARG A 20 29.25 -9.46 -47.80
CA ARG A 20 29.75 -10.65 -48.51
C ARG A 20 29.18 -10.76 -49.92
N ASN A 21 27.89 -10.51 -50.10
CA ASN A 21 27.26 -10.61 -51.43
C ASN A 21 27.64 -9.43 -52.33
N VAL A 22 27.83 -8.23 -51.79
CA VAL A 22 28.36 -7.08 -52.52
C VAL A 22 29.80 -7.35 -52.96
N LYS A 23 30.68 -7.85 -52.08
CA LYS A 23 32.05 -8.26 -52.44
C LYS A 23 32.07 -9.39 -53.48
N ALA A 24 31.15 -10.35 -53.39
CA ALA A 24 31.03 -11.41 -54.38
C ALA A 24 30.56 -10.87 -55.75
N LEU A 25 29.60 -9.95 -55.78
CA LEU A 25 29.15 -9.28 -57.00
C LEU A 25 30.25 -8.38 -57.60
N GLU A 26 31.00 -7.64 -56.78
CA GLU A 26 32.13 -6.85 -57.22
C GLU A 26 33.25 -7.71 -57.80
N ALA A 27 33.54 -8.88 -57.19
CA ALA A 27 34.49 -9.84 -57.72
C ALA A 27 34.02 -10.46 -59.05
N ILE A 28 32.72 -10.75 -59.19
CA ILE A 28 32.14 -11.24 -60.44
C ILE A 28 32.19 -10.16 -61.52
N VAL A 29 31.84 -8.92 -61.20
CA VAL A 29 31.92 -7.77 -62.13
C VAL A 29 33.37 -7.51 -62.53
N GLY A 30 34.32 -7.62 -61.60
CA GLY A 30 35.75 -7.52 -61.86
C GLY A 30 36.24 -8.61 -62.82
N ASN A 31 35.85 -9.86 -62.59
CA ASN A 31 36.20 -10.99 -63.45
C ASN A 31 35.56 -10.90 -64.84
N VAL A 32 34.30 -10.45 -64.93
CA VAL A 32 33.62 -10.21 -66.20
C VAL A 32 34.29 -9.07 -66.96
N ARG A 33 34.67 -7.98 -66.29
CA ARG A 33 35.37 -6.86 -66.91
C ARG A 33 36.76 -7.26 -67.39
N SER A 34 37.56 -7.97 -66.60
CA SER A 34 38.87 -8.47 -67.03
C SER A 34 38.75 -9.51 -68.16
N GLY A 35 37.69 -10.32 -68.13
CA GLY A 35 37.39 -11.29 -69.19
C GLY A 35 37.02 -10.60 -70.51
N LEU A 36 36.19 -9.55 -70.43
CA LEU A 36 35.80 -8.74 -71.58
C LEU A 36 37.00 -7.96 -72.13
N ASP A 37 37.80 -7.32 -71.27
CA ASP A 37 39.01 -6.58 -71.68
C ASP A 37 40.05 -7.52 -72.30
N SER A 38 40.22 -8.74 -71.78
CA SER A 38 41.09 -9.77 -72.36
C SER A 38 40.58 -10.29 -73.71
N ALA A 39 39.26 -10.46 -73.86
CA ALA A 39 38.64 -10.92 -75.10
C ALA A 39 38.68 -9.83 -76.19
N VAL A 40 38.41 -8.58 -75.82
CA VAL A 40 38.50 -7.41 -76.70
C VAL A 40 39.95 -7.17 -77.10
N SER A 41 40.90 -7.25 -76.16
CA SER A 41 42.33 -7.11 -76.46
C SER A 41 42.81 -8.21 -77.41
N ARG A 42 42.47 -9.49 -77.17
CA ARG A 42 42.82 -10.58 -78.10
C ARG A 42 42.18 -10.43 -79.48
N SER A 43 40.94 -9.96 -79.53
CA SER A 43 40.24 -9.71 -80.81
C SER A 43 40.86 -8.54 -81.57
N LEU A 44 41.24 -7.47 -80.87
CA LEU A 44 41.97 -6.33 -81.44
C LEU A 44 43.39 -6.72 -81.88
N GLU A 45 44.10 -7.58 -81.13
CA GLU A 45 45.42 -8.09 -81.51
C GLU A 45 45.34 -8.95 -82.77
N MET A 46 44.33 -9.83 -82.87
CA MET A 46 44.07 -10.62 -84.08
C MET A 46 43.65 -9.74 -85.25
N LEU A 47 42.81 -8.72 -85.03
CA LEU A 47 42.41 -7.77 -86.07
C LEU A 47 43.62 -6.95 -86.54
N LYS A 48 44.47 -6.49 -85.62
CA LYS A 48 45.70 -5.77 -85.91
C LYS A 48 46.69 -6.62 -86.68
N LYS A 49 46.84 -7.90 -86.31
CA LYS A 49 47.68 -8.86 -87.05
C LYS A 49 47.13 -9.11 -88.46
N ARG A 50 45.82 -9.32 -88.62
CA ARG A 50 45.15 -9.41 -89.93
C ARG A 50 45.28 -8.14 -90.77
N ILE A 51 45.20 -6.96 -90.16
CA ILE A 51 45.39 -5.68 -90.84
C ILE A 51 46.86 -5.50 -91.25
N LEU A 52 47.82 -5.94 -90.43
CA LEU A 52 49.24 -5.93 -90.78
C LEU A 52 49.55 -6.90 -91.93
N ASP A 53 49.02 -8.11 -91.86
CA ASP A 53 49.16 -9.13 -92.91
C ASP A 53 48.51 -8.63 -94.20
N MET A 54 47.30 -8.06 -94.14
CA MET A 54 46.64 -7.40 -95.28
C MET A 54 47.43 -6.20 -95.79
N LYS A 55 48.06 -5.40 -94.92
CA LYS A 55 48.90 -4.27 -95.33
C LYS A 55 50.17 -4.76 -96.03
N GLU A 56 50.79 -5.84 -95.56
CA GLU A 56 51.93 -6.46 -96.25
C GLU A 56 51.53 -7.08 -97.58
N ASP A 57 50.38 -7.75 -97.65
CA ASP A 57 49.84 -8.34 -98.88
C ASP A 57 49.45 -7.26 -99.89
N VAL A 58 48.72 -6.22 -99.48
CA VAL A 58 48.39 -5.06 -100.33
C VAL A 58 49.66 -4.30 -100.72
N SER A 59 50.66 -4.16 -99.84
CA SER A 59 51.92 -3.53 -100.21
C SER A 59 52.72 -4.37 -101.20
N ARG A 60 52.73 -5.71 -101.07
CA ARG A 60 53.33 -6.61 -102.07
C ARG A 60 52.56 -6.56 -103.39
N GLU A 61 51.23 -6.49 -103.36
CA GLU A 61 50.38 -6.47 -104.54
C GLU A 61 50.37 -5.11 -105.25
N VAL A 62 50.46 -4.00 -104.52
CA VAL A 62 50.70 -2.64 -105.06
C VAL A 62 52.13 -2.52 -105.60
N VAL A 63 53.15 -3.06 -104.91
CA VAL A 63 54.53 -3.11 -105.45
C VAL A 63 54.60 -4.01 -106.69
N SER A 64 53.81 -5.07 -106.75
CA SER A 64 53.68 -5.93 -107.95
C SER A 64 52.94 -5.20 -109.07
N ARG A 65 51.84 -4.49 -108.80
CA ARG A 65 51.13 -3.64 -109.77
C ARG A 65 51.97 -2.49 -110.28
N VAL A 66 52.75 -1.83 -109.43
CA VAL A 66 53.68 -0.76 -109.81
C VAL A 66 54.83 -1.36 -110.62
N ARG A 67 55.40 -2.50 -110.25
CA ARG A 67 56.42 -3.20 -111.08
C ARG A 67 55.86 -3.66 -112.43
N ILE A 68 54.60 -4.10 -112.50
CA ILE A 68 53.94 -4.52 -113.75
C ILE A 68 53.56 -3.31 -114.61
N GLN A 69 53.12 -2.17 -114.03
CA GLN A 69 52.89 -0.93 -114.77
C GLN A 69 54.20 -0.29 -115.24
N PHE A 70 55.24 -0.27 -114.41
CA PHE A 70 56.57 0.24 -114.77
C PHE A 70 57.24 -0.67 -115.80
N ALA A 71 57.09 -1.99 -115.71
CA ALA A 71 57.55 -2.94 -116.74
C ALA A 71 56.73 -2.84 -118.03
N SER A 72 55.42 -2.59 -117.96
CA SER A 72 54.57 -2.37 -119.15
C SER A 72 54.93 -1.08 -119.89
N GLU A 73 55.25 0.01 -119.18
CA GLU A 73 55.75 1.26 -119.77
C GLU A 73 57.22 1.17 -120.25
N LEU A 74 58.12 0.51 -119.51
CA LEU A 74 59.49 0.25 -119.95
C LEU A 74 59.53 -0.69 -121.16
N ILE A 75 58.69 -1.72 -121.23
CA ILE A 75 58.59 -2.60 -122.39
C ILE A 75 57.97 -1.85 -123.57
N LYS A 76 56.95 -1.01 -123.40
CA LYS A 76 56.41 -0.21 -124.52
C LYS A 76 57.41 0.83 -125.07
N ASN A 77 58.20 1.48 -124.23
CA ASN A 77 59.12 2.55 -124.67
C ASN A 77 60.51 2.03 -125.08
N VAL A 78 61.05 0.97 -124.44
CA VAL A 78 62.35 0.38 -124.80
C VAL A 78 62.20 -0.63 -125.95
N PHE A 79 61.06 -1.31 -126.11
CA PHE A 79 60.87 -2.27 -127.19
C PHE A 79 60.52 -1.60 -128.52
N VAL A 80 59.83 -0.45 -128.52
CA VAL A 80 59.59 0.34 -129.76
C VAL A 80 60.88 1.01 -130.25
N ASP A 81 61.70 1.56 -129.35
CA ASP A 81 62.99 2.16 -129.74
C ASP A 81 64.08 1.13 -130.05
N ALA A 82 64.13 -0.02 -129.36
CA ALA A 82 65.09 -1.09 -129.67
C ALA A 82 64.71 -1.89 -130.93
N VAL A 83 63.43 -2.12 -131.21
CA VAL A 83 63.00 -2.78 -132.46
C VAL A 83 63.10 -1.82 -133.65
N SER A 84 62.82 -0.52 -133.48
CA SER A 84 63.04 0.48 -134.54
C SER A 84 64.53 0.69 -134.84
N GLY A 85 65.39 0.70 -133.80
CA GLY A 85 66.85 0.79 -133.94
C GLY A 85 67.50 -0.45 -134.58
N VAL A 86 67.07 -1.66 -134.18
CA VAL A 86 67.58 -2.92 -134.77
C VAL A 86 67.05 -3.13 -136.19
N VAL A 87 65.83 -2.69 -136.52
CA VAL A 87 65.30 -2.75 -137.90
C VAL A 87 66.01 -1.76 -138.82
N ASP A 88 66.35 -0.55 -138.35
CA ASP A 88 67.12 0.44 -139.12
C ASP A 88 68.62 0.09 -139.25
N GLU A 89 69.19 -0.61 -138.27
CA GLU A 89 70.59 -1.05 -138.24
C GLU A 89 70.80 -2.35 -139.06
N ILE A 90 69.82 -3.26 -139.08
CA ILE A 90 69.77 -4.40 -140.01
C ILE A 90 69.51 -3.91 -141.45
N ALA A 91 68.61 -2.94 -141.67
CA ALA A 91 68.36 -2.38 -143.01
C ALA A 91 69.58 -1.63 -143.59
N ARG A 92 70.43 -1.01 -142.75
CA ARG A 92 71.66 -0.33 -143.19
C ARG A 92 72.89 -1.23 -143.33
N ASN A 93 73.06 -2.27 -142.50
CA ASN A 93 74.24 -3.13 -142.52
C ASN A 93 74.10 -4.44 -143.32
N THR A 94 72.89 -4.82 -143.77
CA THR A 94 72.70 -5.99 -144.67
C THR A 94 72.52 -5.62 -146.14
N MET A 95 72.53 -4.33 -146.50
CA MET A 95 72.56 -3.88 -147.90
C MET A 95 73.93 -4.02 -148.59
N GLN A 96 74.98 -4.46 -147.87
CA GLN A 96 76.32 -4.69 -148.42
C GLN A 96 76.66 -6.18 -148.67
N ASP A 97 75.90 -7.13 -148.12
CA ASP A 97 76.05 -8.59 -148.35
C ASP A 97 74.87 -9.24 -149.12
N VAL A 98 73.79 -8.51 -149.38
CA VAL A 98 72.62 -8.99 -150.18
C VAL A 98 72.84 -8.89 -151.71
N MET A 99 74.00 -8.43 -152.18
CA MET A 99 74.37 -8.50 -153.60
C MET A 99 74.87 -9.88 -154.07
N SER A 100 74.79 -10.92 -153.22
CA SER A 100 75.19 -12.29 -153.60
C SER A 100 74.37 -13.46 -152.99
N ALA A 101 73.17 -13.19 -152.43
CA ALA A 101 72.26 -14.23 -151.91
C ALA A 101 71.03 -14.44 -152.82
N THR A 102 70.63 -15.69 -153.02
CA THR A 102 69.50 -16.06 -153.91
C THR A 102 68.14 -15.96 -153.21
N GLU A 103 67.09 -15.60 -153.94
CA GLU A 103 65.72 -15.26 -153.48
C GLU A 103 65.08 -16.31 -152.53
N ALA A 104 65.46 -17.58 -152.60
CA ALA A 104 64.99 -18.66 -151.72
C ALA A 104 65.42 -18.52 -150.25
N GLU A 105 66.58 -17.92 -149.96
CA GLU A 105 67.09 -17.78 -148.58
C GLU A 105 66.38 -16.66 -147.81
N LEU A 106 65.90 -15.63 -148.52
CA LEU A 106 65.12 -14.53 -147.95
C LEU A 106 63.68 -14.94 -147.56
N GLU A 107 63.11 -15.92 -148.26
CA GLU A 107 61.74 -16.41 -148.00
C GLU A 107 61.68 -17.26 -146.73
N VAL A 108 62.68 -18.13 -146.51
CA VAL A 108 62.82 -18.94 -145.28
C VAL A 108 62.96 -18.06 -144.04
N PHE A 109 63.71 -16.96 -144.14
CA PHE A 109 63.89 -16.03 -143.04
C PHE A 109 62.60 -15.25 -142.70
N ARG A 110 61.83 -14.83 -143.71
CA ARG A 110 60.51 -14.20 -143.51
C ARG A 110 59.51 -15.16 -142.86
N GLU A 111 59.49 -16.44 -143.26
CA GLU A 111 58.64 -17.44 -142.62
C GLU A 111 59.02 -17.69 -141.15
N ALA A 112 60.31 -17.73 -140.82
CA ALA A 112 60.78 -17.92 -139.44
C ALA A 112 60.36 -16.75 -138.53
N LEU A 113 60.51 -15.52 -139.01
CA LEU A 113 60.05 -14.31 -138.30
C LEU A 113 58.54 -14.28 -138.11
N ALA A 114 57.76 -14.67 -139.13
CA ALA A 114 56.30 -14.75 -139.02
C ALA A 114 55.84 -15.82 -138.02
N ARG A 115 56.51 -16.99 -137.98
CA ARG A 115 56.23 -18.03 -136.98
C ARG A 115 56.57 -17.56 -135.57
N PHE A 116 57.72 -16.94 -135.37
CA PHE A 116 58.13 -16.42 -134.06
C PHE A 116 57.16 -15.34 -133.54
N ALA A 117 56.76 -14.39 -134.40
CA ALA A 117 55.78 -13.37 -134.02
C ALA A 117 54.44 -13.99 -133.62
N LYS A 118 53.99 -15.04 -134.32
CA LYS A 118 52.73 -15.73 -134.01
C LYS A 118 52.80 -16.51 -132.69
N GLU A 119 53.86 -17.28 -132.46
CA GLU A 119 54.07 -18.00 -131.19
C GLU A 119 54.22 -17.04 -130.00
N PHE A 120 54.90 -15.91 -130.18
CA PHE A 120 55.09 -14.93 -129.12
C PHE A 120 53.77 -14.25 -128.69
N VAL A 121 52.90 -13.92 -129.66
CA VAL A 121 51.56 -13.37 -129.38
C VAL A 121 50.67 -14.40 -128.69
N GLU A 122 50.74 -15.68 -129.06
CA GLU A 122 49.99 -16.73 -128.37
C GLU A 122 50.44 -16.92 -126.92
N VAL A 123 51.74 -16.89 -126.64
CA VAL A 123 52.26 -17.00 -125.27
C VAL A 123 51.82 -15.80 -124.42
N LEU A 124 51.93 -14.58 -124.94
CA LEU A 124 51.46 -13.38 -124.25
C LEU A 124 49.94 -13.41 -123.98
N GLY A 125 49.14 -13.86 -124.96
CA GLY A 125 47.70 -14.02 -124.78
C GLY A 125 47.32 -15.06 -123.70
N ARG A 126 48.09 -16.15 -123.57
CA ARG A 126 47.89 -17.14 -122.51
C ARG A 126 48.25 -16.57 -121.13
N GLU A 127 49.35 -15.82 -121.03
CA GLU A 127 49.77 -15.21 -119.76
C GLU A 127 48.81 -14.09 -119.31
N GLU A 128 48.31 -13.29 -120.25
CA GLU A 128 47.28 -12.27 -119.99
C GLU A 128 45.97 -12.90 -119.50
N ALA A 129 45.50 -13.97 -120.14
CA ALA A 129 44.30 -14.70 -119.72
C ALA A 129 44.44 -15.27 -118.31
N ARG A 130 45.63 -15.83 -117.98
CA ARG A 130 45.94 -16.35 -116.64
C ARG A 130 45.88 -15.26 -115.57
N LEU A 131 46.45 -14.08 -115.85
CA LEU A 131 46.44 -12.95 -114.91
C LEU A 131 45.02 -12.38 -114.71
N VAL A 132 44.22 -12.31 -115.76
CA VAL A 132 42.80 -11.89 -115.66
C VAL A 132 42.00 -12.86 -114.79
N GLU A 133 42.23 -14.17 -114.94
CA GLU A 133 41.56 -15.17 -114.12
C GLU A 133 41.97 -15.08 -112.64
N GLU A 134 43.24 -14.83 -112.36
CA GLU A 134 43.75 -14.66 -110.99
C GLU A 134 43.22 -13.38 -110.32
N ILE A 135 43.17 -12.26 -111.04
CA ILE A 135 42.51 -11.03 -110.56
C ILE A 135 41.01 -11.28 -110.28
N SER A 136 40.33 -12.03 -111.15
CA SER A 136 38.91 -12.37 -110.97
C SER A 136 38.66 -13.32 -109.80
N ARG A 137 39.66 -14.14 -109.42
CA ARG A 137 39.62 -14.95 -108.19
C ARG A 137 39.77 -14.06 -106.96
N LEU A 138 40.77 -13.18 -106.94
CA LEU A 138 41.02 -12.28 -105.81
C LEU A 138 39.85 -11.31 -105.57
N ASP A 139 39.21 -10.79 -106.63
CA ASP A 139 38.04 -9.91 -106.50
C ASP A 139 36.83 -10.63 -105.88
N ARG A 140 36.67 -11.94 -106.15
CA ARG A 140 35.65 -12.77 -105.49
C ARG A 140 35.95 -12.96 -104.01
N GLU A 141 37.20 -13.28 -103.66
CA GLU A 141 37.61 -13.44 -102.25
C GLU A 141 37.49 -12.13 -101.46
N LEU A 142 37.79 -10.98 -102.08
CA LEU A 142 37.65 -9.68 -101.46
C LEU A 142 36.17 -9.38 -101.15
N LYS A 143 35.26 -9.60 -102.10
CA LYS A 143 33.82 -9.45 -101.92
C LYS A 143 33.27 -10.35 -100.81
N GLU A 144 33.78 -11.57 -100.70
CA GLU A 144 33.38 -12.50 -99.64
C GLU A 144 33.87 -12.03 -98.26
N ARG A 145 35.10 -11.52 -98.15
CA ARG A 145 35.61 -10.93 -96.91
C ARG A 145 34.85 -9.66 -96.51
N GLU A 146 34.53 -8.78 -97.46
CA GLU A 146 33.72 -7.59 -97.21
C GLU A 146 32.32 -7.96 -96.69
N ARG A 147 31.72 -9.01 -97.26
CA ARG A 147 30.44 -9.54 -96.79
C ARG A 147 30.53 -10.05 -95.35
N LEU A 148 31.54 -10.87 -95.02
CA LEU A 148 31.74 -11.38 -93.66
C LEU A 148 32.00 -10.27 -92.63
N VAL A 149 32.72 -9.21 -93.01
CA VAL A 149 32.93 -8.04 -92.15
C VAL A 149 31.61 -7.30 -91.89
N LYS A 150 30.77 -7.13 -92.91
CA LYS A 150 29.43 -6.55 -92.73
C LYS A 150 28.58 -7.39 -91.79
N GLU A 151 28.49 -8.70 -92.04
CA GLU A 151 27.74 -9.63 -91.19
C GLU A 151 28.25 -9.61 -89.74
N SER A 152 29.58 -9.60 -89.52
CA SER A 152 30.17 -9.49 -88.18
C SER A 152 29.89 -8.14 -87.51
N SER A 153 29.87 -7.04 -88.27
CA SER A 153 29.58 -5.70 -87.73
C SER A 153 28.10 -5.56 -87.35
N GLU A 154 27.20 -6.20 -88.09
CA GLU A 154 25.77 -6.25 -87.79
C GLU A 154 25.49 -7.10 -86.55
N ALA A 155 26.16 -8.25 -86.40
CA ALA A 155 26.08 -9.08 -85.21
C ALA A 155 26.58 -8.35 -83.95
N LEU A 156 27.67 -7.57 -84.05
CA LEU A 156 28.17 -6.74 -82.96
C LEU A 156 27.16 -5.65 -82.57
N ARG A 157 26.58 -4.94 -83.54
CA ARG A 157 25.53 -3.94 -83.27
C ARG A 157 24.30 -4.56 -82.61
N GLN A 158 23.93 -5.78 -82.98
CA GLN A 158 22.83 -6.49 -82.32
C GLN A 158 23.19 -6.81 -80.85
N LYS A 159 24.40 -7.29 -80.59
CA LYS A 159 24.86 -7.56 -79.22
C LYS A 159 24.99 -6.31 -78.36
N GLU A 160 25.40 -5.19 -78.92
CA GLU A 160 25.38 -3.89 -78.24
C GLU A 160 23.95 -3.48 -77.84
N ARG A 161 22.97 -3.64 -78.73
CA ARG A 161 21.55 -3.38 -78.41
C ARG A 161 21.04 -4.30 -77.30
N GLU A 162 21.32 -5.59 -77.37
CA GLU A 162 20.94 -6.55 -76.31
C GLU A 162 21.58 -6.17 -74.96
N LEU A 163 22.84 -5.70 -74.96
CA LEU A 163 23.51 -5.22 -73.75
C LEU A 163 22.85 -3.95 -73.19
N ASP A 164 22.47 -3.00 -74.05
CA ASP A 164 21.79 -1.79 -73.63
C ASP A 164 20.39 -2.08 -73.07
N GLU A 165 19.67 -3.03 -73.66
CA GLU A 165 18.39 -3.52 -73.13
C GLU A 165 18.58 -4.16 -71.75
N LYS A 166 19.58 -5.04 -71.59
CA LYS A 166 19.88 -5.65 -70.28
C LYS A 166 20.33 -4.63 -69.23
N ARG A 167 21.04 -3.58 -69.63
CA ARG A 167 21.39 -2.46 -68.73
C ARG A 167 20.15 -1.72 -68.25
N ARG A 168 19.20 -1.44 -69.14
CA ARG A 168 17.93 -0.79 -68.77
C ARG A 168 17.09 -1.67 -67.86
N GLU A 169 17.00 -2.97 -68.14
CA GLU A 169 16.32 -3.93 -67.25
C GLU A 169 16.95 -3.97 -65.85
N LEU A 170 18.29 -3.98 -65.77
CA LEU A 170 19.00 -3.93 -64.48
C LEU A 170 18.72 -2.64 -63.71
N GLU A 171 18.64 -1.51 -64.42
CA GLU A 171 18.35 -0.21 -63.81
C GLU A 171 16.90 -0.15 -63.29
N LEU A 172 15.94 -0.72 -64.02
CA LEU A 172 14.55 -0.87 -63.54
C LEU A 172 14.48 -1.75 -62.28
N ILE A 173 15.12 -2.93 -62.32
CA ILE A 173 15.15 -3.84 -61.16
C ILE A 173 15.81 -3.16 -59.95
N LYS A 174 16.86 -2.37 -60.17
CA LYS A 174 17.53 -1.63 -59.10
C LYS A 174 16.59 -0.60 -58.46
N ASN A 175 15.84 0.15 -59.28
CA ASN A 175 14.88 1.13 -58.79
C ASN A 175 13.73 0.44 -58.03
N GLU A 176 13.19 -0.66 -58.55
CA GLU A 176 12.17 -1.46 -57.86
C GLU A 176 12.68 -1.99 -56.52
N PHE A 177 13.95 -2.42 -56.45
CA PHE A 177 14.56 -2.88 -55.20
C PHE A 177 14.72 -1.74 -54.19
N GLU A 178 15.11 -0.54 -54.63
CA GLU A 178 15.17 0.65 -53.78
C GLU A 178 13.79 1.07 -53.27
N GLU A 179 12.75 1.02 -54.11
CA GLU A 179 11.36 1.26 -53.70
C GLU A 179 10.91 0.24 -52.64
N LYS A 180 11.15 -1.06 -52.87
CA LYS A 180 10.83 -2.11 -51.89
C LYS A 180 11.62 -1.97 -50.59
N ARG A 181 12.88 -1.54 -50.65
CA ARG A 181 13.66 -1.25 -49.46
C ARG A 181 13.04 -0.10 -48.64
N ASN A 182 12.59 0.96 -49.31
CA ASN A 182 11.92 2.08 -48.67
C ASN A 182 10.57 1.68 -48.05
N GLU A 183 9.78 0.86 -48.73
CA GLU A 183 8.54 0.29 -48.17
C GLU A 183 8.82 -0.55 -46.91
N VAL A 184 9.85 -1.38 -46.93
CA VAL A 184 10.26 -2.19 -45.77
C VAL A 184 10.73 -1.32 -44.61
N GLU A 185 11.49 -0.24 -44.87
CA GLU A 185 11.86 0.70 -43.81
C GLU A 185 10.65 1.42 -43.21
N LYS A 186 9.69 1.82 -44.04
CA LYS A 186 8.45 2.44 -43.56
C LYS A 186 7.65 1.47 -42.69
N ALA A 187 7.46 0.23 -43.15
CA ALA A 187 6.79 -0.82 -42.38
C ALA A 187 7.52 -1.12 -41.05
N ARG A 188 8.85 -1.08 -41.03
CA ARG A 188 9.64 -1.24 -39.80
C ARG A 188 9.40 -0.11 -38.80
N ARG A 189 9.32 1.15 -39.26
CA ARG A 189 9.01 2.30 -38.40
C ARG A 189 7.61 2.19 -37.81
N GLU A 190 6.62 1.86 -38.64
CA GLU A 190 5.23 1.63 -38.20
C GLU A 190 5.16 0.49 -37.17
N LEU A 191 5.89 -0.61 -37.39
CA LEU A 191 5.97 -1.72 -36.44
C LEU A 191 6.60 -1.29 -35.10
N GLN A 192 7.64 -0.45 -35.14
CA GLN A 192 8.28 0.09 -33.94
C GLN A 192 7.32 0.98 -33.13
N GLU A 193 6.54 1.83 -33.80
CA GLU A 193 5.52 2.67 -33.17
C GLU A 193 4.41 1.83 -32.54
N LEU A 194 3.89 0.83 -33.26
CA LEU A 194 2.91 -0.12 -32.72
C LEU A 194 3.44 -0.89 -31.53
N THR A 195 4.72 -1.30 -31.56
CA THR A 195 5.35 -2.02 -30.44
C THR A 195 5.44 -1.13 -29.20
N ARG A 196 5.87 0.13 -29.35
CA ARG A 196 5.88 1.10 -28.25
C ARG A 196 4.48 1.37 -27.71
N SER A 197 3.49 1.51 -28.58
CA SER A 197 2.10 1.70 -28.16
C SER A 197 1.57 0.50 -27.38
N LEU A 198 1.92 -0.72 -27.80
CA LEU A 198 1.53 -1.94 -27.11
C LEU A 198 2.19 -2.06 -25.74
N GLU A 199 3.46 -1.66 -25.61
CA GLU A 199 4.16 -1.60 -24.32
C GLU A 199 3.50 -0.59 -23.37
N MET A 200 3.19 0.62 -23.85
CA MET A 200 2.45 1.61 -23.05
C MET A 200 1.07 1.10 -22.61
N GLU A 201 0.33 0.41 -23.48
CA GLU A 201 -0.96 -0.19 -23.10
C GLU A 201 -0.81 -1.37 -22.12
N LYS A 202 0.26 -2.15 -22.20
CA LYS A 202 0.58 -3.18 -21.19
C LYS A 202 0.89 -2.56 -19.82
N GLU A 203 1.64 -1.46 -19.81
CA GLU A 203 1.93 -0.72 -18.56
C GLU A 203 0.65 -0.13 -17.95
N LYS A 204 -0.20 0.51 -18.77
CA LYS A 204 -1.52 0.99 -18.33
C LYS A 204 -2.40 -0.14 -17.81
N SER A 205 -2.45 -1.28 -18.50
CA SER A 205 -3.19 -2.45 -18.07
C SER A 205 -2.66 -2.99 -16.73
N GLY A 206 -1.33 -3.05 -16.56
CA GLY A 206 -0.71 -3.43 -15.29
C GLY A 206 -1.02 -2.46 -14.15
N TYR A 207 -1.04 -1.15 -14.42
CA TYR A 207 -1.44 -0.14 -13.45
C TYR A 207 -2.93 -0.28 -13.06
N LEU A 208 -3.82 -0.44 -14.04
CA LEU A 208 -5.25 -0.65 -13.80
C LEU A 208 -5.51 -1.94 -13.02
N SER A 209 -4.75 -3.01 -13.29
CA SER A 209 -4.85 -4.26 -12.52
C SER A 209 -4.48 -4.05 -11.05
N LYS A 210 -3.38 -3.33 -10.77
CA LYS A 210 -2.99 -3.02 -9.38
C LYS A 210 -4.05 -2.19 -8.65
N MET A 211 -4.58 -1.14 -9.29
CA MET A 211 -5.68 -0.37 -8.70
C MET A 211 -6.94 -1.22 -8.46
N LEU A 212 -7.23 -2.17 -9.35
CA LEU A 212 -8.37 -3.07 -9.18
C LEU A 212 -8.17 -4.03 -8.00
N ASP A 213 -6.95 -4.55 -7.82
CA ASP A 213 -6.60 -5.40 -6.70
C ASP A 213 -6.61 -4.62 -5.38
N GLU A 214 -6.07 -3.40 -5.35
CA GLU A 214 -6.15 -2.49 -4.19
C GLU A 214 -7.61 -2.17 -3.82
N SER A 215 -8.45 -1.87 -4.81
CA SER A 215 -9.88 -1.62 -4.60
C SER A 215 -10.61 -2.88 -4.09
N ARG A 216 -10.25 -4.08 -4.58
CA ARG A 216 -10.79 -5.35 -4.07
C ARG A 216 -10.41 -5.61 -2.62
N GLU A 217 -9.16 -5.35 -2.25
CA GLU A 217 -8.69 -5.47 -0.86
C GLU A 217 -9.41 -4.48 0.05
N GLU A 218 -9.63 -3.25 -0.42
CA GLU A 218 -10.39 -2.23 0.32
C GLU A 218 -11.85 -2.64 0.51
N VAL A 219 -12.51 -3.15 -0.53
CA VAL A 219 -13.86 -3.72 -0.42
C VAL A 219 -13.89 -4.90 0.57
N SER A 220 -12.88 -5.76 0.58
CA SER A 220 -12.82 -6.88 1.53
C SER A 220 -12.64 -6.40 2.97
N ARG A 221 -11.83 -5.36 3.19
CA ARG A 221 -11.66 -4.72 4.50
C ARG A 221 -12.96 -4.08 4.99
N LEU A 222 -13.61 -3.29 4.14
CA LEU A 222 -14.89 -2.65 4.48
C LEU A 222 -15.99 -3.67 4.80
N LYS A 223 -16.03 -4.81 4.09
CA LYS A 223 -16.96 -5.90 4.42
C LYS A 223 -16.68 -6.53 5.79
N ALA A 224 -15.41 -6.72 6.15
CA ALA A 224 -15.03 -7.23 7.46
C ALA A 224 -15.39 -6.24 8.58
N GLU A 225 -15.18 -4.95 8.34
CA GLU A 225 -15.62 -3.87 9.24
C GLU A 225 -17.14 -3.82 9.39
N GLU A 226 -17.90 -3.94 8.29
CA GLU A 226 -19.36 -4.00 8.34
C GLU A 226 -19.84 -5.20 9.19
N GLU A 227 -19.24 -6.38 9.01
CA GLU A 227 -19.59 -7.56 9.79
C GLU A 227 -19.25 -7.39 11.29
N ALA A 228 -18.12 -6.77 11.60
CA ALA A 228 -17.74 -6.42 12.98
C ALA A 228 -18.72 -5.42 13.60
N MET A 229 -19.10 -4.36 12.87
CA MET A 229 -20.10 -3.39 13.33
C MET A 229 -21.47 -4.03 13.54
N ARG A 230 -21.90 -4.95 12.66
CA ARG A 230 -23.15 -5.71 12.83
C ARG A 230 -23.13 -6.56 14.11
N LYS A 231 -22.03 -7.27 14.39
CA LYS A 231 -21.86 -8.02 15.65
C LYS A 231 -21.89 -7.09 16.86
N HIS A 232 -21.25 -5.92 16.76
CA HIS A 232 -21.28 -4.93 17.84
C HIS A 232 -22.70 -4.40 18.10
N LEU A 233 -23.46 -4.08 17.05
CA LEU A 233 -24.87 -3.69 17.15
C LEU A 233 -25.75 -4.78 17.77
N GLN A 234 -25.51 -6.05 17.43
CA GLN A 234 -26.21 -7.17 18.07
C GLN A 234 -25.92 -7.25 19.57
N ASN A 235 -24.65 -7.07 19.97
CA ASN A 235 -24.28 -7.06 21.39
C ASN A 235 -24.91 -5.88 22.13
N LEU A 236 -24.86 -4.67 21.57
CA LEU A 236 -25.50 -3.48 22.15
C LEU A 236 -27.02 -3.66 22.29
N ASN A 237 -27.68 -4.29 21.30
CA ASN A 237 -29.11 -4.60 21.40
C ASN A 237 -29.39 -5.62 22.52
N ALA A 238 -28.57 -6.66 22.67
CA ALA A 238 -28.71 -7.62 23.77
C ALA A 238 -28.50 -6.97 25.15
N GLU A 239 -27.52 -6.06 25.27
CA GLU A 239 -27.32 -5.25 26.48
C GLU A 239 -28.52 -4.35 26.75
N ARG A 240 -29.06 -3.67 25.73
CA ARG A 240 -30.26 -2.84 25.85
C ARG A 240 -31.46 -3.64 26.36
N GLU A 241 -31.72 -4.81 25.78
CA GLU A 241 -32.80 -5.70 26.22
C GLU A 241 -32.61 -6.17 27.67
N SER A 242 -31.36 -6.44 28.08
CA SER A 242 -31.05 -6.79 29.47
C SER A 242 -31.32 -5.62 30.43
N LEU A 243 -30.94 -4.39 30.05
CA LEU A 243 -31.19 -3.20 30.85
C LEU A 243 -32.68 -2.86 30.93
N GLU A 244 -33.43 -3.02 29.83
CA GLU A 244 -34.88 -2.85 29.81
C GLU A 244 -35.58 -3.83 30.77
N ARG A 245 -35.12 -5.10 30.82
CA ARG A 245 -35.64 -6.07 31.80
C ARG A 245 -35.36 -5.67 33.25
N LEU A 246 -34.13 -5.22 33.55
CA LEU A 246 -33.77 -4.76 34.89
C LEU A 246 -34.57 -3.52 35.29
N LEU A 247 -34.85 -2.62 34.34
CA LEU A 247 -35.66 -1.43 34.58
C LEU A 247 -37.12 -1.80 34.88
N GLU A 248 -37.70 -2.74 34.13
CA GLU A 248 -39.06 -3.23 34.38
C GLU A 248 -39.14 -3.94 35.74
N GLU A 249 -38.13 -4.75 36.08
CA GLU A 249 -38.04 -5.42 37.38
C GLU A 249 -37.95 -4.40 38.52
N SER A 250 -37.06 -3.41 38.42
CA SER A 250 -36.95 -2.32 39.41
C SER A 250 -38.23 -1.51 39.52
N SER A 251 -38.92 -1.26 38.41
CA SER A 251 -40.19 -0.52 38.38
C SER A 251 -41.32 -1.34 39.01
N SER A 252 -41.30 -2.66 38.87
CA SER A 252 -42.27 -3.55 39.54
C SER A 252 -42.04 -3.58 41.06
N GLN A 253 -40.78 -3.68 41.50
CA GLN A 253 -40.40 -3.62 42.92
C GLN A 253 -40.75 -2.28 43.55
N LEU A 254 -40.60 -1.17 42.82
CA LEU A 254 -41.02 0.16 43.29
C LEU A 254 -42.53 0.22 43.49
N ARG A 255 -43.32 -0.26 42.51
CA ARG A 255 -44.78 -0.32 42.62
C ARG A 255 -45.24 -1.15 43.82
N GLU A 256 -44.59 -2.28 44.07
CA GLU A 256 -44.87 -3.13 45.25
C GLU A 256 -44.54 -2.40 46.55
N ARG A 257 -43.36 -1.77 46.63
CA ARG A 257 -42.96 -0.96 47.80
C ARG A 257 -43.92 0.19 48.06
N GLU A 258 -44.35 0.91 47.03
CA GLU A 258 -45.32 2.00 47.16
C GLU A 258 -46.67 1.50 47.69
N SER A 259 -47.13 0.32 47.26
CA SER A 259 -48.34 -0.32 47.79
C SER A 259 -48.20 -0.64 49.27
N LEU A 260 -47.10 -1.29 49.67
CA LEU A 260 -46.83 -1.62 51.08
C LEU A 260 -46.72 -0.36 51.96
N LEU A 261 -46.17 0.72 51.42
CA LEU A 261 -46.03 1.98 52.13
C LEU A 261 -47.41 2.61 52.39
N ARG A 262 -48.31 2.61 51.40
CA ARG A 262 -49.70 3.05 51.57
C ARG A 262 -50.46 2.22 52.60
N GLU A 263 -50.27 0.91 52.61
CA GLU A 263 -50.89 0.02 53.62
C GLU A 263 -50.39 0.35 55.03
N ARG A 264 -49.09 0.58 55.20
CA ARG A 264 -48.50 0.98 56.47
C ARG A 264 -48.98 2.35 56.95
N GLU A 265 -49.12 3.32 56.05
CA GLU A 265 -49.69 4.64 56.37
C GLU A 265 -51.12 4.53 56.87
N GLN A 266 -51.95 3.69 56.24
CA GLN A 266 -53.32 3.45 56.69
C GLN A 266 -53.35 2.75 58.06
N ALA A 267 -52.44 1.79 58.30
CA ALA A 267 -52.32 1.12 59.59
C ALA A 267 -51.90 2.10 60.70
N LEU A 268 -50.93 2.97 60.43
CA LEU A 268 -50.51 4.02 61.36
C LEU A 268 -51.67 4.94 61.73
N LYS A 269 -52.44 5.40 60.74
CA LYS A 269 -53.61 6.25 60.98
C LYS A 269 -54.65 5.59 61.89
N LYS A 270 -54.90 4.28 61.71
CA LYS A 270 -55.80 3.52 62.60
C LYS A 270 -55.26 3.45 64.04
N ILE A 271 -53.97 3.18 64.19
CA ILE A 271 -53.33 3.15 65.51
C ILE A 271 -53.40 4.51 66.21
N GLU A 272 -53.23 5.61 65.46
CA GLU A 272 -53.39 6.97 65.98
C GLU A 272 -54.83 7.23 66.47
N GLU A 273 -55.83 6.80 65.72
CA GLU A 273 -57.25 6.90 66.11
C GLU A 273 -57.55 6.06 67.37
N GLU A 274 -57.03 4.83 67.46
CA GLU A 274 -57.17 3.96 68.63
C GLU A 274 -56.48 4.54 69.87
N LEU A 275 -55.29 5.14 69.70
CA LEU A 275 -54.54 5.77 70.79
C LEU A 275 -55.29 6.99 71.35
N GLU A 276 -55.87 7.82 70.49
CA GLU A 276 -56.66 8.98 70.92
C GLU A 276 -57.94 8.53 71.63
N ALA A 277 -58.62 7.48 71.15
CA ALA A 277 -59.76 6.89 71.84
C ALA A 277 -59.39 6.39 73.24
N ALA A 278 -58.30 5.62 73.36
CA ALA A 278 -57.80 5.12 74.63
C ALA A 278 -57.41 6.27 75.59
N ARG A 279 -56.86 7.36 75.06
CA ARG A 279 -56.53 8.56 75.83
C ARG A 279 -57.78 9.24 76.40
N ILE A 280 -58.84 9.38 75.60
CA ILE A 280 -60.12 9.95 76.06
C ILE A 280 -60.74 9.08 77.16
N GLU A 281 -60.73 7.75 76.99
CA GLU A 281 -61.22 6.83 78.01
C GLU A 281 -60.41 6.91 79.31
N TYR A 282 -59.09 7.02 79.22
CA TYR A 282 -58.22 7.22 80.38
C TYR A 282 -58.55 8.52 81.12
N GLU A 283 -58.73 9.64 80.41
CA GLU A 283 -59.10 10.93 81.04
C GLU A 283 -60.50 10.87 81.70
N ALA A 284 -61.44 10.14 81.10
CA ALA A 284 -62.77 9.94 81.66
C ALA A 284 -62.75 9.09 82.94
N THR A 285 -61.98 7.99 82.95
CA THR A 285 -61.82 7.13 84.14
C THR A 285 -61.14 7.89 85.28
N LEU A 286 -60.13 8.71 84.98
CA LEU A 286 -59.45 9.55 85.96
C LEU A 286 -60.43 10.55 86.61
N SER A 287 -61.32 11.15 85.82
CA SER A 287 -62.36 12.06 86.31
C SER A 287 -63.40 11.36 87.18
N ARG A 288 -63.79 10.12 86.81
CA ARG A 288 -64.71 9.30 87.62
C ARG A 288 -64.10 8.91 88.97
N LEU A 289 -62.82 8.54 88.98
CA LEU A 289 -62.09 8.19 90.20
C LEU A 289 -62.04 9.37 91.19
N LYS A 290 -61.78 10.59 90.70
CA LYS A 290 -61.84 11.81 91.51
C LYS A 290 -63.23 12.02 92.13
N GLY A 291 -64.29 11.85 91.33
CA GLY A 291 -65.66 11.97 91.82
C GLY A 291 -66.04 10.95 92.90
N GLU A 292 -65.60 9.69 92.76
CA GLU A 292 -65.78 8.66 93.78
C GLU A 292 -64.98 8.95 95.06
N GLN A 293 -63.77 9.49 94.94
CA GLN A 293 -62.95 9.89 96.09
C GLN A 293 -63.63 11.02 96.89
N GLU A 294 -64.24 12.00 96.23
CA GLU A 294 -65.03 13.05 96.87
C GLU A 294 -66.28 12.49 97.56
N ARG A 295 -67.00 11.56 96.93
CA ARG A 295 -68.16 10.87 97.52
C ARG A 295 -67.78 10.08 98.77
N SER A 296 -66.69 9.32 98.70
CA SER A 296 -66.16 8.57 99.85
C SER A 296 -65.82 9.50 101.02
N SER A 297 -65.24 10.67 100.74
CA SER A 297 -64.95 11.69 101.77
C SER A 297 -66.22 12.24 102.44
N LYS A 298 -67.30 12.44 101.67
CA LYS A 298 -68.59 12.91 102.20
C LYS A 298 -69.27 11.86 103.07
N LEU A 299 -69.32 10.61 102.60
CA LEU A 299 -69.88 9.48 103.34
C LEU A 299 -69.13 9.23 104.67
N MET A 300 -67.81 9.37 104.68
CA MET A 300 -67.00 9.31 105.91
C MET A 300 -67.42 10.38 106.92
N SER A 301 -67.67 11.62 106.48
CA SER A 301 -68.13 12.71 107.35
C SER A 301 -69.55 12.48 107.88
N GLU A 302 -70.46 11.89 107.08
CA GLU A 302 -71.82 11.55 107.50
C GLU A 302 -71.84 10.37 108.49
N LEU A 303 -70.94 9.40 108.32
CA LEU A 303 -70.77 8.30 109.27
C LEU A 303 -70.29 8.81 110.64
N GLU A 304 -69.38 9.79 110.64
CA GLU A 304 -68.91 10.42 111.87
C GLU A 304 -70.01 11.23 112.59
N SER A 305 -70.89 11.92 111.86
CA SER A 305 -72.01 12.63 112.47
C SER A 305 -73.06 11.68 113.06
N ALA A 306 -73.40 10.60 112.33
CA ALA A 306 -74.32 9.57 112.81
C ALA A 306 -73.80 8.85 114.07
N ARG A 307 -72.49 8.60 114.15
CA ARG A 307 -71.85 8.04 115.37
C ARG A 307 -72.01 8.97 116.59
N ARG A 308 -71.85 10.28 116.41
CA ARG A 308 -72.02 11.27 117.50
C ARG A 308 -73.46 11.34 117.99
N GLU A 309 -74.43 11.20 117.09
CA GLU A 309 -75.85 11.19 117.44
C GLU A 309 -76.27 9.92 118.20
N MET A 310 -75.70 8.77 117.82
CA MET A 310 -75.90 7.50 118.53
C MET A 310 -75.37 7.54 119.97
N GLU A 311 -74.21 8.18 120.20
CA GLU A 311 -73.65 8.34 121.55
C GLU A 311 -74.48 9.32 122.41
N ARG A 312 -75.11 10.33 121.80
CA ARG A 312 -76.03 11.22 122.51
C ARG A 312 -77.31 10.50 122.96
N LEU A 313 -77.90 9.67 122.10
CA LEU A 313 -79.11 8.90 122.44
C LEU A 313 -78.85 7.87 123.56
N LYS A 314 -77.65 7.27 123.61
CA LYS A 314 -77.23 6.39 124.72
C LYS A 314 -77.16 7.13 126.07
N ALA A 315 -76.75 8.41 126.07
CA ALA A 315 -76.70 9.21 127.28
C ALA A 315 -78.11 9.58 127.79
N GLU A 316 -79.05 9.88 126.89
CA GLU A 316 -80.46 10.17 127.22
C GLU A 316 -81.17 8.93 127.81
N GLU A 317 -80.83 7.71 127.35
CA GLU A 317 -81.35 6.46 127.91
C GLU A 317 -80.88 6.20 129.36
N ALA A 318 -79.62 6.52 129.67
CA ALA A 318 -79.06 6.35 131.02
C ALA A 318 -79.73 7.30 132.04
N GLU A 319 -80.09 8.51 131.62
CA GLU A 319 -80.76 9.51 132.46
C GLU A 319 -82.24 9.16 132.71
N ALA A 320 -82.91 8.53 131.73
CA ALA A 320 -84.27 8.04 131.88
C ALA A 320 -84.37 6.87 132.88
N LYS A 321 -83.36 5.98 132.92
CA LYS A 321 -83.29 4.86 133.88
C LYS A 321 -83.19 5.32 135.34
N ALA A 322 -82.41 6.38 135.61
CA ALA A 322 -82.27 6.95 136.95
C ALA A 322 -83.56 7.60 137.50
N ARG A 323 -84.40 8.18 136.63
CA ARG A 323 -85.69 8.79 137.03
C ARG A 323 -86.78 7.77 137.37
N VAL A 324 -86.69 6.56 136.81
CA VAL A 324 -87.65 5.47 137.08
C VAL A 324 -87.38 4.83 138.45
N GLU A 325 -86.13 4.70 138.88
CA GLU A 325 -85.77 4.15 140.20
C GLU A 325 -86.20 5.04 141.38
N GLU A 326 -86.16 6.37 141.21
CA GLU A 326 -86.63 7.36 142.21
C GLU A 326 -88.17 7.34 142.37
N ALA A 327 -88.91 7.21 141.27
CA ALA A 327 -90.37 7.15 141.26
C ALA A 327 -90.93 5.85 141.87
N THR A 328 -90.17 4.76 141.80
CA THR A 328 -90.58 3.43 142.31
C THR A 328 -90.54 3.35 143.84
N ARG A 329 -89.67 4.14 144.51
CA ARG A 329 -89.59 4.22 145.98
C ARG A 329 -90.75 4.98 146.63
N GLN A 330 -91.36 5.94 145.93
CA GLN A 330 -92.46 6.77 146.44
C GLN A 330 -93.86 6.15 146.24
N LEU A 331 -93.99 5.17 145.33
CA LEU A 331 -95.27 4.52 145.02
C LEU A 331 -95.64 3.39 146.02
N ALA A 332 -94.63 2.69 146.56
CA ALA A 332 -94.81 1.57 147.49
C ALA A 332 -95.44 1.97 148.84
N GLU A 333 -95.35 3.25 149.24
CA GLU A 333 -96.03 3.79 150.43
C GLU A 333 -97.51 4.10 150.21
N ARG A 334 -97.96 4.26 148.94
CA ARG A 334 -99.36 4.54 148.60
C ARG A 334 -100.18 3.31 148.19
N GLU A 335 -99.56 2.18 147.84
CA GLU A 335 -100.26 0.93 147.49
C GLU A 335 -100.97 0.24 148.69
N ARG A 336 -100.68 0.67 149.92
CA ARG A 336 -101.50 0.34 151.10
C ARG A 336 -102.84 1.09 151.16
N ALA A 337 -103.04 2.11 150.32
CA ALA A 337 -104.31 2.81 150.15
C ALA A 337 -105.25 2.15 149.13
N LEU A 338 -104.99 0.87 148.84
CA LEU A 338 -106.02 -0.16 148.94
C LEU A 338 -106.99 -0.25 147.75
N GLN A 339 -107.03 -1.46 147.16
CA GLN A 339 -108.25 -2.20 146.83
C GLN A 339 -109.26 -1.65 145.80
N GLU A 340 -109.25 -0.37 145.44
CA GLU A 340 -110.28 0.24 144.60
C GLU A 340 -110.06 -0.02 143.09
N ALA A 341 -108.81 -0.23 142.67
CA ALA A 341 -108.46 -0.37 141.24
C ALA A 341 -108.54 -1.82 140.70
N THR A 342 -109.14 -2.73 141.47
CA THR A 342 -109.42 -4.14 141.10
C THR A 342 -110.29 -4.28 139.84
N ARG A 343 -110.89 -3.17 139.38
CA ARG A 343 -111.82 -3.11 138.23
C ARG A 343 -111.16 -2.85 136.87
N GLN A 344 -109.89 -2.41 136.84
CA GLN A 344 -109.17 -2.05 135.60
C GLN A 344 -108.35 -3.20 134.98
N LEU A 345 -108.31 -4.38 135.63
CA LEU A 345 -107.45 -5.49 135.23
C LEU A 345 -107.90 -6.23 133.95
N ALA A 346 -109.16 -6.11 133.55
CA ALA A 346 -109.72 -6.84 132.41
C ALA A 346 -109.35 -6.25 131.02
N GLU A 347 -108.89 -5.00 130.94
CA GLU A 347 -108.49 -4.37 129.66
C GLU A 347 -107.03 -4.66 129.27
N ARG A 348 -106.18 -5.07 130.21
CA ARG A 348 -104.74 -5.29 129.99
C ARG A 348 -104.38 -6.62 129.31
N GLU A 349 -105.24 -7.63 129.37
CA GLU A 349 -104.96 -8.94 128.76
C GLU A 349 -104.98 -8.90 127.22
N ARG A 350 -105.68 -7.95 126.59
CA ARG A 350 -105.72 -7.80 125.12
C ARG A 350 -104.48 -7.12 124.53
N ALA A 351 -103.82 -6.24 125.29
CA ALA A 351 -102.64 -5.49 124.80
C ALA A 351 -101.35 -6.34 124.75
N LEU A 352 -101.26 -7.41 125.57
CA LEU A 352 -100.06 -8.25 125.67
C LEU A 352 -99.86 -9.19 124.47
N GLN A 353 -100.96 -9.61 123.82
CA GLN A 353 -100.91 -10.47 122.63
C GLN A 353 -100.38 -9.75 121.37
N GLU A 354 -100.69 -8.45 121.21
CA GLU A 354 -100.24 -7.65 120.06
C GLU A 354 -98.73 -7.36 120.13
N ALA A 355 -98.21 -7.07 121.32
CA ALA A 355 -96.79 -6.78 121.55
C ALA A 355 -95.87 -7.99 121.27
N THR A 356 -96.34 -9.20 121.55
CA THR A 356 -95.56 -10.43 121.32
C THR A 356 -95.40 -10.72 119.81
N ARG A 357 -96.39 -10.36 118.99
CA ARG A 357 -96.35 -10.54 117.53
C ARG A 357 -95.36 -9.59 116.84
N GLN A 358 -95.29 -8.34 117.30
CA GLN A 358 -94.38 -7.34 116.75
C GLN A 358 -92.90 -7.63 117.07
N LEU A 359 -92.62 -8.28 118.20
CA LEU A 359 -91.25 -8.67 118.58
C LEU A 359 -90.68 -9.75 117.65
N ALA A 360 -91.49 -10.74 117.28
CA ALA A 360 -91.08 -11.83 116.39
C ALA A 360 -90.80 -11.36 114.94
N GLU A 361 -91.51 -10.32 114.46
CA GLU A 361 -91.26 -9.72 113.14
C GLU A 361 -89.95 -8.92 113.12
N ARG A 362 -89.62 -8.24 114.23
CA ARG A 362 -88.37 -7.48 114.38
C ARG A 362 -87.13 -8.38 114.42
N GLU A 363 -87.20 -9.54 115.07
CA GLU A 363 -86.08 -10.50 115.10
C GLU A 363 -85.78 -11.10 113.72
N ARG A 364 -86.81 -11.37 112.91
CA ARG A 364 -86.63 -11.84 111.52
C ARG A 364 -85.98 -10.80 110.62
N ALA A 365 -86.37 -9.53 110.75
CA ALA A 365 -85.77 -8.44 109.99
C ALA A 365 -84.28 -8.23 110.35
N LEU A 366 -83.90 -8.43 111.62
CA LEU A 366 -82.52 -8.30 112.08
C LEU A 366 -81.61 -9.41 111.51
N GLN A 367 -82.11 -10.64 111.44
CA GLN A 367 -81.36 -11.76 110.84
C GLN A 367 -81.12 -11.56 109.34
N GLU A 368 -82.10 -11.02 108.62
CA GLU A 368 -81.97 -10.71 107.19
C GLU A 368 -80.95 -9.59 106.93
N ALA A 369 -81.00 -8.50 107.72
CA ALA A 369 -80.03 -7.42 107.62
C ALA A 369 -78.59 -7.87 107.91
N THR A 370 -78.41 -8.81 108.84
CA THR A 370 -77.10 -9.39 109.16
C THR A 370 -76.54 -10.20 107.99
N ARG A 371 -77.37 -11.01 107.32
CA ARG A 371 -76.97 -11.75 106.13
C ARG A 371 -76.56 -10.84 104.97
N GLN A 372 -77.33 -9.79 104.70
CA GLN A 372 -77.01 -8.83 103.64
C GLN A 372 -75.69 -8.09 103.91
N LEU A 373 -75.38 -7.80 105.18
CA LEU A 373 -74.12 -7.19 105.57
C LEU A 373 -72.92 -8.12 105.33
N ASP A 374 -73.06 -9.41 105.64
CA ASP A 374 -72.01 -10.40 105.42
C ASP A 374 -71.77 -10.66 103.92
N GLU A 375 -72.82 -10.64 103.09
CA GLU A 375 -72.69 -10.67 101.62
C GLU A 375 -71.97 -9.44 101.08
N LYS A 376 -72.31 -8.24 101.54
CA LYS A 376 -71.63 -7.01 101.11
C LYS A 376 -70.15 -6.97 101.52
N LYS A 377 -69.79 -7.52 102.68
CA LYS A 377 -68.39 -7.66 103.09
C LYS A 377 -67.61 -8.60 102.16
N ARG A 378 -68.23 -9.71 101.71
CA ARG A 378 -67.61 -10.62 100.75
C ARG A 378 -67.41 -9.95 99.39
N GLU A 379 -68.43 -9.27 98.87
CA GLU A 379 -68.30 -8.51 97.61
C GLU A 379 -67.19 -7.46 97.69
N LEU A 380 -67.07 -6.74 98.81
CA LEU A 380 -66.01 -5.76 99.01
C LEU A 380 -64.61 -6.41 98.99
N SER A 381 -64.44 -7.52 99.70
CA SER A 381 -63.17 -8.27 99.74
C SER A 381 -62.78 -8.80 98.35
N GLU A 382 -63.75 -9.23 97.53
CA GLU A 382 -63.49 -9.66 96.15
C GLU A 382 -63.08 -8.50 95.25
N ARG A 383 -63.73 -7.32 95.36
CA ARG A 383 -63.33 -6.11 94.62
C ARG A 383 -61.94 -5.62 95.02
N GLU A 384 -61.59 -5.68 96.30
CA GLU A 384 -60.26 -5.30 96.79
C GLU A 384 -59.17 -6.21 96.20
N GLN A 385 -59.42 -7.53 96.11
CA GLN A 385 -58.50 -8.46 95.45
C GLN A 385 -58.37 -8.18 93.96
N GLU A 386 -59.48 -7.93 93.25
CA GLU A 386 -59.47 -7.60 91.82
C GLU A 386 -58.70 -6.30 91.55
N LEU A 387 -58.84 -5.31 92.43
CA LEU A 387 -58.16 -4.02 92.32
C LEU A 387 -56.64 -4.15 92.54
N GLU A 388 -56.21 -4.98 93.49
CA GLU A 388 -54.78 -5.27 93.68
C GLU A 388 -54.19 -6.05 92.49
N LEU A 389 -54.93 -6.99 91.91
CA LEU A 389 -54.53 -7.71 90.70
C LEU A 389 -54.34 -6.74 89.51
N ARG A 390 -55.30 -5.83 89.31
CA ARG A 390 -55.23 -4.80 88.26
C ARG A 390 -54.07 -3.81 88.45
N LYS A 391 -53.72 -3.45 89.69
CA LYS A 391 -52.53 -2.64 89.98
C LYS A 391 -51.25 -3.37 89.59
N ALA A 392 -51.15 -4.67 89.91
CA ALA A 392 -50.00 -5.48 89.54
C ALA A 392 -49.85 -5.58 88.00
N GLU A 393 -50.95 -5.78 87.27
CA GLU A 393 -50.96 -5.77 85.80
C GLU A 393 -50.52 -4.40 85.24
N LEU A 394 -51.01 -3.30 85.81
CA LEU A 394 -50.64 -1.94 85.37
C LEU A 394 -49.15 -1.65 85.58
N GLU A 395 -48.59 -2.07 86.71
CA GLU A 395 -47.15 -1.95 87.00
C GLU A 395 -46.29 -2.80 86.05
N GLN A 396 -46.77 -3.99 85.67
CA GLN A 396 -46.09 -4.82 84.67
C GLN A 396 -46.06 -4.13 83.29
N VAL A 397 -47.21 -3.64 82.83
CA VAL A 397 -47.31 -2.92 81.53
C VAL A 397 -46.45 -1.66 81.52
N ARG A 398 -46.34 -0.94 82.65
CA ARG A 398 -45.42 0.21 82.77
C ARG A 398 -43.97 -0.18 82.57
N ARG A 399 -43.51 -1.27 83.20
CA ARG A 399 -42.13 -1.76 83.02
C ARG A 399 -41.86 -2.19 81.59
N GLU A 400 -42.80 -2.88 80.95
CA GLU A 400 -42.68 -3.29 79.54
C GLU A 400 -42.61 -2.06 78.62
N LEU A 401 -43.40 -1.01 78.90
CA LEU A 401 -43.36 0.24 78.15
C LEU A 401 -42.02 0.99 78.34
N ASP A 402 -41.49 1.03 79.56
CA ASP A 402 -40.20 1.68 79.84
C ASP A 402 -39.04 0.95 79.15
N LEU A 403 -39.02 -0.39 79.17
CA LEU A 403 -38.04 -1.20 78.43
C LEU A 403 -38.14 -0.95 76.91
N ALA A 404 -39.34 -0.95 76.35
CA ALA A 404 -39.54 -0.67 74.93
C ALA A 404 -39.08 0.75 74.52
N ARG A 405 -39.22 1.73 75.43
CA ARG A 405 -38.71 3.10 75.21
C ARG A 405 -37.19 3.14 75.20
N GLU A 406 -36.53 2.44 76.12
CA GLU A 406 -35.07 2.34 76.16
C GLU A 406 -34.52 1.67 74.89
N GLU A 407 -35.14 0.58 74.44
CA GLU A 407 -34.78 -0.09 73.19
C GLU A 407 -34.97 0.82 71.97
N PHE A 408 -36.07 1.57 71.91
CA PHE A 408 -36.32 2.52 70.83
C PHE A 408 -35.26 3.63 70.76
N VAL A 409 -34.85 4.17 71.91
CA VAL A 409 -33.77 5.17 71.98
C VAL A 409 -32.45 4.58 71.50
N ALA A 410 -32.09 3.38 71.96
CA ALA A 410 -30.87 2.69 71.54
C ALA A 410 -30.84 2.39 70.03
N LEU A 411 -31.98 1.97 69.46
CA LEU A 411 -32.13 1.76 68.03
C LEU A 411 -32.00 3.05 67.23
N ARG A 412 -32.57 4.15 67.72
CA ARG A 412 -32.46 5.47 67.09
C ARG A 412 -31.01 5.97 67.07
N GLU A 413 -30.28 5.83 68.17
CA GLU A 413 -28.86 6.17 68.23
C GLU A 413 -28.00 5.30 67.31
N ARG A 414 -28.34 4.02 67.16
CA ARG A 414 -27.66 3.13 66.22
C ARG A 414 -27.93 3.52 64.78
N LEU A 415 -29.18 3.84 64.44
CA LEU A 415 -29.56 4.31 63.11
C LEU A 415 -28.80 5.59 62.73
N GLU A 416 -28.68 6.54 63.67
CA GLU A 416 -27.97 7.79 63.42
C GLU A 416 -26.47 7.57 63.23
N ARG A 417 -25.86 6.65 63.98
CA ARG A 417 -24.46 6.23 63.76
C ARG A 417 -24.25 5.61 62.38
N GLU A 418 -25.14 4.73 61.95
CA GLU A 418 -25.06 4.13 60.62
C GLU A 418 -25.28 5.18 59.51
N ARG A 419 -26.17 6.15 59.70
CA ARG A 419 -26.35 7.28 58.76
C ARG A 419 -25.08 8.12 58.62
N MET A 420 -24.43 8.45 59.73
CA MET A 420 -23.16 9.18 59.71
C MET A 420 -22.07 8.38 58.98
N ARG A 421 -22.03 7.06 59.17
CA ARG A 421 -21.09 6.17 58.48
C ARG A 421 -21.37 6.07 56.98
N VAL A 422 -22.64 6.03 56.58
CA VAL A 422 -23.02 6.08 55.16
C VAL A 422 -22.59 7.41 54.54
N ALA A 423 -22.85 8.54 55.20
CA ALA A 423 -22.42 9.86 54.71
C ALA A 423 -20.90 9.98 54.59
N GLU A 424 -20.13 9.42 55.53
CA GLU A 424 -18.67 9.37 55.44
C GLU A 424 -18.20 8.52 54.26
N LEU A 425 -18.79 7.34 54.06
CA LEU A 425 -18.47 6.45 52.93
C LEU A 425 -18.86 7.07 51.58
N GLU A 426 -19.98 7.78 51.50
CA GLU A 426 -20.39 8.53 50.30
C GLU A 426 -19.39 9.65 49.99
N GLY A 427 -18.92 10.38 51.00
CA GLY A 427 -17.86 11.39 50.83
C GLY A 427 -16.53 10.80 50.36
N GLN A 428 -16.12 9.65 50.91
CA GLN A 428 -14.94 8.92 50.46
C GLN A 428 -15.10 8.41 49.02
N LEU A 429 -16.28 7.91 48.66
CA LEU A 429 -16.59 7.45 47.32
C LEU A 429 -16.55 8.60 46.30
N GLU A 430 -17.12 9.75 46.64
CA GLU A 430 -17.08 10.95 45.78
C GLU A 430 -15.64 11.47 45.60
N GLY A 431 -14.84 11.46 46.68
CA GLY A 431 -13.41 11.79 46.62
C GLY A 431 -12.65 10.84 45.69
N ALA A 432 -12.82 9.54 45.86
CA ALA A 432 -12.19 8.52 45.01
C ALA A 432 -12.64 8.63 43.54
N GLN A 433 -13.93 8.94 43.30
CA GLN A 433 -14.44 9.17 41.93
C GLN A 433 -13.78 10.38 41.27
N LYS A 434 -13.60 11.50 42.00
CA LYS A 434 -12.90 12.68 41.49
C LYS A 434 -11.44 12.37 41.15
N GLU A 435 -10.74 11.63 42.00
CA GLU A 435 -9.37 11.18 41.73
C GLU A 435 -9.29 10.28 40.48
N ILE A 436 -10.20 9.32 40.34
CA ILE A 436 -10.28 8.45 39.14
C ILE A 436 -10.53 9.30 37.88
N THR A 437 -11.43 10.28 37.93
CA THR A 437 -11.67 11.16 36.77
C THR A 437 -10.43 11.97 36.39
N ALA A 438 -9.71 12.52 37.38
CA ALA A 438 -8.49 13.27 37.15
C ALA A 438 -7.37 12.39 36.55
N PHE A 439 -7.19 11.17 37.06
CA PHE A 439 -6.22 10.22 36.50
C PHE A 439 -6.59 9.79 35.08
N ASN A 440 -7.86 9.52 34.80
CA ASN A 440 -8.30 9.17 33.44
C ASN A 440 -8.07 10.31 32.43
N GLU A 441 -8.23 11.56 32.87
CA GLU A 441 -7.94 12.72 32.02
C GLU A 441 -6.43 12.89 31.79
N GLN A 442 -5.60 12.65 32.79
CA GLN A 442 -4.14 12.58 32.62
C GLN A 442 -3.71 11.46 31.66
N ILE A 443 -4.31 10.27 31.76
CA ILE A 443 -4.05 9.15 30.85
C ILE A 443 -4.44 9.53 29.42
N ARG A 444 -5.62 10.11 29.20
CA ARG A 444 -6.04 10.57 27.86
C ARG A 444 -5.08 11.60 27.26
N THR A 445 -4.66 12.59 28.04
CA THR A 445 -3.71 13.61 27.53
C THR A 445 -2.36 12.99 27.16
N LEU A 446 -1.89 11.99 27.92
CA LEU A 446 -0.69 11.23 27.58
C LEU A 446 -0.86 10.36 26.32
N GLU A 447 -2.03 9.76 26.11
CA GLU A 447 -2.36 9.01 24.89
C GLU A 447 -2.37 9.91 23.65
N ASP A 448 -2.99 11.09 23.75
CA ASP A 448 -3.05 12.04 22.64
C ASP A 448 -1.66 12.55 22.27
N MET A 449 -0.82 12.87 23.27
CA MET A 449 0.57 13.24 23.03
C MET A 449 1.38 12.12 22.38
N LEU A 450 1.17 10.85 22.79
CA LEU A 450 1.83 9.70 22.18
C LEU A 450 1.41 9.52 20.72
N ARG A 451 0.12 9.66 20.41
CA ARG A 451 -0.39 9.62 19.04
C ARG A 451 0.20 10.75 18.18
N GLU A 452 0.30 11.96 18.73
CA GLU A 452 0.91 13.09 18.03
C GLU A 452 2.38 12.80 17.70
N ARG A 453 3.15 12.25 18.65
CA ARG A 453 4.55 11.88 18.41
C ARG A 453 4.69 10.74 17.39
N ASP A 454 3.85 9.70 17.47
CA ASP A 454 3.87 8.61 16.50
C ASP A 454 3.57 9.14 15.08
N SER A 455 2.68 10.12 14.93
CA SER A 455 2.41 10.81 13.66
C SER A 455 3.63 11.62 13.17
N LEU A 456 4.29 12.37 14.06
CA LEU A 456 5.50 13.13 13.72
C LEU A 456 6.65 12.21 13.29
N ILE A 457 6.83 11.07 13.96
CA ILE A 457 7.82 10.05 13.60
C ILE A 457 7.51 9.46 12.23
N ALA A 458 6.25 9.09 11.95
CA ALA A 458 5.84 8.55 10.65
C ALA A 458 6.06 9.55 9.50
N ALA A 459 5.74 10.84 9.73
CA ALA A 459 6.02 11.90 8.79
C ALA A 459 7.53 12.09 8.57
N GLY A 460 8.31 12.06 9.65
CA GLY A 460 9.78 12.13 9.62
C GLY A 460 10.41 10.97 8.84
N GLU A 461 9.95 9.73 9.05
CA GLU A 461 10.40 8.54 8.33
C GLU A 461 10.06 8.60 6.83
N SER A 462 8.89 9.12 6.48
CA SER A 462 8.50 9.34 5.08
C SER A 462 9.40 10.37 4.41
N ARG A 463 9.70 11.47 5.10
CA ARG A 463 10.61 12.52 4.64
C ARG A 463 12.04 11.99 4.48
N LEU A 464 12.51 11.16 5.42
CA LEU A 464 13.82 10.51 5.34
C LEU A 464 13.93 9.61 4.10
N LYS A 465 12.95 8.72 3.89
CA LYS A 465 12.91 7.83 2.70
C LYS A 465 12.94 8.60 1.39
N LEU A 466 12.23 9.72 1.30
CA LEU A 466 12.23 10.55 0.10
C LEU A 466 13.62 11.15 -0.15
N LYS A 467 14.29 11.68 0.88
CA LYS A 467 15.65 12.23 0.73
C LYS A 467 16.71 11.16 0.48
N GLU A 468 16.57 9.96 1.04
CA GLU A 468 17.44 8.82 0.72
C GLU A 468 17.39 8.50 -0.78
N LYS A 469 16.18 8.46 -1.37
CA LYS A 469 16.01 8.25 -2.82
C LYS A 469 16.61 9.38 -3.66
N GLU A 470 16.51 10.63 -3.23
CA GLU A 470 17.15 11.74 -3.94
C GLU A 470 18.68 11.65 -3.90
N VAL A 471 19.25 11.32 -2.74
CA VAL A 471 20.70 11.10 -2.58
C VAL A 471 21.17 9.93 -3.44
N GLU A 472 20.42 8.82 -3.49
CA GLU A 472 20.73 7.66 -4.32
C GLU A 472 20.68 8.00 -5.83
N ARG A 473 19.67 8.76 -6.27
CA ARG A 473 19.60 9.26 -7.66
C ARG A 473 20.79 10.14 -8.02
N LEU A 474 21.17 11.07 -7.14
CA LEU A 474 22.34 11.93 -7.37
C LEU A 474 23.64 11.12 -7.45
N ARG A 475 23.81 10.10 -6.58
CA ARG A 475 24.95 9.19 -6.65
C ARG A 475 25.01 8.45 -7.99
N SER A 476 23.88 7.92 -8.45
CA SER A 476 23.79 7.22 -9.75
C SER A 476 24.19 8.13 -10.91
N ILE A 477 23.68 9.37 -10.94
CA ILE A 477 24.04 10.36 -11.98
C ILE A 477 25.53 10.69 -11.95
N ILE A 478 26.11 10.89 -10.76
CA ILE A 478 27.55 11.14 -10.61
C ILE A 478 28.36 9.95 -11.13
N GLU A 479 27.94 8.73 -10.80
CA GLU A 479 28.62 7.50 -11.23
C GLU A 479 28.55 7.31 -12.75
N GLU A 480 27.40 7.58 -13.38
CA GLU A 480 27.23 7.58 -14.84
C GLU A 480 28.14 8.62 -15.51
N ARG A 481 28.15 9.86 -15.01
CA ARG A 481 29.01 10.93 -15.54
C ARG A 481 30.50 10.62 -15.34
N THR A 482 30.86 9.98 -14.24
CA THR A 482 32.24 9.56 -13.98
C THR A 482 32.69 8.51 -14.98
N ARG A 483 31.82 7.56 -15.36
CA ARG A 483 32.10 6.60 -16.44
C ARG A 483 32.25 7.27 -17.80
N ASP A 484 31.35 8.21 -18.14
CA ASP A 484 31.45 8.98 -19.40
C ASP A 484 32.76 9.77 -19.47
N LEU A 485 33.18 10.36 -18.35
CA LEU A 485 34.47 11.03 -18.22
C LEU A 485 35.65 10.07 -18.44
N GLU A 486 35.61 8.87 -17.86
CA GLU A 486 36.64 7.83 -18.05
C GLU A 486 36.78 7.44 -19.53
N VAL A 487 35.66 7.16 -20.20
CA VAL A 487 35.65 6.83 -21.65
C VAL A 487 36.24 7.98 -22.47
N LYS A 488 35.83 9.23 -22.21
CA LYS A 488 36.38 10.40 -22.91
C LYS A 488 37.88 10.59 -22.67
N ARG A 489 38.37 10.28 -21.46
CA ARG A 489 39.82 10.32 -21.16
C ARG A 489 40.57 9.22 -21.90
N GLU A 490 40.02 8.02 -22.02
CA GLU A 490 40.61 6.95 -22.83
C GLU A 490 40.66 7.33 -24.32
N GLU A 491 39.58 7.90 -24.87
CA GLU A 491 39.55 8.43 -26.23
C GLU A 491 40.59 9.54 -26.45
N LEU A 492 40.72 10.45 -25.48
CA LEU A 492 41.71 11.51 -25.52
C LEU A 492 43.14 10.95 -25.54
N GLU A 493 43.45 9.99 -24.68
CA GLU A 493 44.78 9.35 -24.65
C GLU A 493 45.06 8.56 -25.93
N PHE A 494 44.06 7.89 -26.50
CA PHE A 494 44.17 7.25 -27.81
C PHE A 494 44.52 8.26 -28.92
N HIS A 495 43.79 9.37 -28.99
CA HIS A 495 44.04 10.41 -29.99
C HIS A 495 45.38 11.13 -29.77
N LYS A 496 45.82 11.33 -28.52
CA LYS A 496 47.17 11.83 -28.20
C LYS A 496 48.26 10.87 -28.66
N GLY A 497 48.05 9.56 -28.48
CA GLY A 497 48.93 8.52 -29.01
C GLY A 497 49.06 8.60 -30.54
N LEU A 498 47.92 8.67 -31.24
CA LEU A 498 47.88 8.80 -32.70
C LEU A 498 48.54 10.10 -33.18
N ALA A 499 48.34 11.22 -32.48
CA ALA A 499 49.01 12.48 -32.79
C ALA A 499 50.53 12.37 -32.64
N ALA A 500 51.02 11.72 -31.58
CA ALA A 500 52.44 11.50 -31.36
C ALA A 500 53.07 10.59 -32.43
N GLU A 501 52.36 9.57 -32.90
CA GLU A 501 52.80 8.74 -34.03
C GLU A 501 52.87 9.55 -35.33
N LEU A 502 51.82 10.30 -35.66
CA LEU A 502 51.79 11.18 -36.84
C LEU A 502 52.87 12.26 -36.77
N GLU A 503 53.19 12.79 -35.59
CA GLU A 503 54.29 13.74 -35.39
C GLU A 503 55.65 13.11 -35.70
N ARG A 504 55.90 11.88 -35.23
CA ARG A 504 57.14 11.13 -35.57
C ARG A 504 57.23 10.85 -37.08
N ASP A 505 56.13 10.44 -37.71
CA ASP A 505 56.07 10.20 -39.15
C ASP A 505 56.35 11.49 -39.94
N VAL A 506 55.75 12.61 -39.54
CA VAL A 506 55.99 13.93 -40.13
C VAL A 506 57.46 14.34 -39.96
N GLU A 507 58.05 14.17 -38.77
CA GLU A 507 59.48 14.46 -38.52
C GLU A 507 60.40 13.57 -39.36
N SER A 508 60.09 12.27 -39.46
CA SER A 508 60.84 11.32 -40.29
C SER A 508 60.78 11.70 -41.77
N LEU A 509 59.58 12.01 -42.28
CA LEU A 509 59.39 12.46 -43.66
C LEU A 509 60.11 13.78 -43.95
N VAL A 510 60.10 14.73 -42.99
CA VAL A 510 60.86 15.98 -43.13
C VAL A 510 62.35 15.71 -43.26
N LYS A 511 62.93 14.88 -42.39
CA LYS A 511 64.35 14.48 -42.46
C LYS A 511 64.68 13.80 -43.78
N GLU A 512 63.84 12.88 -44.22
CA GLU A 512 64.05 12.13 -45.46
C GLU A 512 63.95 13.03 -46.71
N ILE A 513 63.05 14.01 -46.71
CA ILE A 513 62.96 15.05 -47.75
C ILE A 513 64.22 15.94 -47.74
N GLU A 514 64.72 16.35 -46.57
CA GLU A 514 65.95 17.13 -46.45
C GLU A 514 67.18 16.36 -46.96
N GLU A 515 67.30 15.08 -46.61
CA GLU A 515 68.36 14.20 -47.11
C GLU A 515 68.32 14.02 -48.64
N LEU A 516 67.12 13.83 -49.21
CA LEU A 516 66.93 13.77 -50.66
C LEU A 516 67.28 15.10 -51.32
N ARG A 517 66.94 16.24 -50.72
CA ARG A 517 67.26 17.57 -51.25
C ARG A 517 68.77 17.84 -51.31
N ASN A 518 69.55 17.18 -50.45
CA ASN A 518 71.01 17.32 -50.37
C ASN A 518 71.79 16.36 -51.31
N ARG A 519 71.13 15.44 -52.02
CA ARG A 519 71.79 14.54 -52.98
C ARG A 519 72.00 15.21 -54.35
N PRO A 520 73.15 15.00 -55.02
CA PRO A 520 73.50 15.69 -56.26
C PRO A 520 72.70 15.24 -57.51
N SER A 521 71.91 14.17 -57.43
CA SER A 521 71.04 13.70 -58.51
C SER A 521 69.80 13.01 -57.92
N VAL A 522 68.68 13.72 -57.92
CA VAL A 522 67.37 13.22 -57.46
C VAL A 522 66.33 13.50 -58.54
N GLU A 523 65.50 12.49 -58.84
CA GLU A 523 64.35 12.65 -59.71
C GLU A 523 63.32 13.60 -59.08
N PRO A 524 62.92 14.70 -59.76
CA PRO A 524 61.97 15.67 -59.21
C PRO A 524 60.61 15.08 -58.81
N SER A 525 60.18 13.99 -59.46
CA SER A 525 58.94 13.28 -59.14
C SER A 525 58.94 12.67 -57.74
N VAL A 526 60.04 12.04 -57.34
CA VAL A 526 60.17 11.37 -56.03
C VAL A 526 60.14 12.37 -54.88
N LEU A 527 60.75 13.54 -55.07
CA LEU A 527 60.69 14.63 -54.08
C LEU A 527 59.26 15.18 -53.97
N ALA A 528 58.60 15.44 -55.10
CA ALA A 528 57.23 15.95 -55.12
C ALA A 528 56.21 14.99 -54.48
N ASP A 529 56.37 13.68 -54.69
CA ASP A 529 55.51 12.67 -54.08
C ASP A 529 55.66 12.61 -52.55
N LYS A 530 56.89 12.73 -52.03
CA LYS A 530 57.14 12.79 -50.58
C LYS A 530 56.66 14.10 -49.96
N GLU A 531 56.83 15.23 -50.64
CA GLU A 531 56.27 16.51 -50.21
C GLU A 531 54.74 16.49 -50.17
N ARG A 532 54.09 15.81 -51.12
CA ARG A 532 52.64 15.57 -51.11
C ARG A 532 52.21 14.69 -49.94
N LEU A 533 52.93 13.60 -49.68
CA LEU A 533 52.66 12.73 -48.53
C LEU A 533 52.84 13.46 -47.20
N LEU A 534 53.89 14.27 -47.06
CA LEU A 534 54.13 15.11 -45.90
C LEU A 534 52.98 16.10 -45.68
N ARG A 535 52.47 16.72 -46.75
CA ARG A 535 51.31 17.62 -46.67
C ARG A 535 50.06 16.89 -46.16
N LEU A 536 49.76 15.71 -46.71
CA LEU A 536 48.62 14.89 -46.27
C LEU A 536 48.76 14.50 -44.78
N LYS A 537 49.95 14.05 -44.36
CA LYS A 537 50.22 13.71 -42.95
C LYS A 537 50.11 14.90 -42.00
N LYS A 538 50.51 16.10 -42.43
CA LYS A 538 50.29 17.34 -41.67
C LYS A 538 48.81 17.72 -41.57
N GLU A 539 48.04 17.52 -42.63
CA GLU A 539 46.59 17.74 -42.63
C GLU A 539 45.87 16.73 -41.70
N GLU A 540 46.26 15.44 -41.73
CA GLU A 540 45.80 14.40 -40.79
C GLU A 540 46.12 14.78 -39.34
N LEU A 541 47.37 15.16 -39.06
CA LEU A 541 47.81 15.58 -37.72
C LEU A 541 47.01 16.80 -37.22
N GLN A 542 46.76 17.78 -38.09
CA GLN A 542 45.93 18.93 -37.73
C GLN A 542 44.47 18.52 -37.41
N GLY A 543 43.93 17.54 -38.14
CA GLY A 543 42.63 16.94 -37.86
C GLY A 543 42.59 16.29 -36.47
N VAL A 544 43.57 15.44 -36.16
CA VAL A 544 43.66 14.77 -34.84
C VAL A 544 43.84 15.77 -33.70
N ARG A 545 44.67 16.81 -33.89
CA ARG A 545 44.84 17.89 -32.89
C ARG A 545 43.54 18.64 -32.60
N LYS A 546 42.70 18.89 -33.61
CA LYS A 546 41.37 19.49 -33.40
C LYS A 546 40.44 18.57 -32.60
N THR A 547 40.48 17.26 -32.87
CA THR A 547 39.70 16.27 -32.11
C THR A 547 40.13 16.25 -30.65
N ILE A 548 41.45 16.27 -30.37
CA ILE A 548 42.01 16.38 -29.02
C ILE A 548 41.50 17.63 -28.32
N GLU A 549 41.57 18.80 -28.96
CA GLU A 549 41.12 20.06 -28.36
C GLU A 549 39.61 20.04 -28.01
N LEU A 550 38.79 19.44 -28.87
CA LEU A 550 37.35 19.27 -28.62
C LEU A 550 37.08 18.30 -27.47
N LEU A 551 37.83 17.19 -27.40
CA LEU A 551 37.73 16.22 -26.31
C LEU A 551 38.16 16.82 -24.97
N GLU A 552 39.26 17.59 -24.93
CA GLU A 552 39.72 18.29 -23.73
C GLU A 552 38.66 19.26 -23.20
N LYS A 553 38.04 20.06 -24.09
CA LYS A 553 36.92 20.93 -23.70
C LYS A 553 35.76 20.14 -23.14
N SER A 554 35.33 19.06 -23.81
CA SER A 554 34.24 18.20 -23.35
C SER A 554 34.54 17.57 -22.00
N ILE A 555 35.78 17.10 -21.75
CA ILE A 555 36.20 16.56 -20.45
C ILE A 555 36.07 17.63 -19.37
N THR A 556 36.60 18.84 -19.59
CA THR A 556 36.50 19.91 -18.57
C THR A 556 35.06 20.32 -18.25
N GLU A 557 34.14 20.22 -19.21
CA GLU A 557 32.71 20.46 -18.98
C GLU A 557 32.09 19.35 -18.11
N VAL A 558 32.39 18.08 -18.42
CA VAL A 558 31.92 16.93 -17.62
C VAL A 558 32.49 16.97 -16.20
N GLU A 559 33.76 17.35 -16.02
CA GLU A 559 34.37 17.55 -14.68
C GLU A 559 33.61 18.60 -13.86
N LYS A 560 33.29 19.74 -14.47
CA LYS A 560 32.52 20.80 -13.81
C LYS A 560 31.10 20.34 -13.46
N GLU A 561 30.46 19.54 -14.32
CA GLU A 561 29.15 18.97 -14.05
C GLU A 561 29.21 18.00 -12.86
N ILE A 562 30.19 17.09 -12.84
CA ILE A 562 30.42 16.17 -11.71
C ILE A 562 30.66 16.96 -10.42
N ASP A 563 31.55 17.95 -10.42
CA ASP A 563 31.84 18.78 -9.24
C ASP A 563 30.60 19.50 -8.70
N ALA A 564 29.76 20.03 -9.59
CA ALA A 564 28.50 20.67 -9.20
C ALA A 564 27.54 19.66 -8.55
N ARG A 565 27.43 18.46 -9.12
CA ARG A 565 26.58 17.38 -8.59
C ARG A 565 27.12 16.82 -7.27
N VAL A 566 28.43 16.71 -7.10
CA VAL A 566 29.06 16.31 -5.83
C VAL A 566 28.75 17.32 -4.73
N LYS A 567 28.85 18.62 -5.01
CA LYS A 567 28.44 19.67 -4.05
C LYS A 567 26.95 19.58 -3.71
N GLU A 568 26.09 19.34 -4.69
CA GLU A 568 24.67 19.11 -4.46
C GLU A 568 24.45 17.89 -3.54
N LEU A 569 25.12 16.77 -3.82
CA LEU A 569 25.08 15.55 -3.00
C LEU A 569 25.51 15.82 -1.56
N GLU A 570 26.59 16.57 -1.34
CA GLU A 570 27.04 16.96 0.00
C GLU A 570 25.99 17.77 0.77
N THR A 571 25.34 18.74 0.11
CA THR A 571 24.27 19.52 0.75
C THR A 571 23.06 18.65 1.13
N ARG A 572 22.67 17.72 0.25
CA ARG A 572 21.55 16.80 0.47
C ARG A 572 21.86 15.77 1.55
N ASN A 573 23.10 15.29 1.64
CA ASN A 573 23.55 14.46 2.75
C ASN A 573 23.50 15.21 4.09
N LYS A 574 23.88 16.50 4.14
CA LYS A 574 23.76 17.31 5.37
C LYS A 574 22.30 17.50 5.80
N GLU A 575 21.39 17.71 4.85
CA GLU A 575 19.94 17.79 5.13
C GLU A 575 19.41 16.44 5.64
N LEU A 576 19.82 15.34 5.02
CA LEU A 576 19.44 13.98 5.40
C LEU A 576 19.91 13.62 6.82
N GLU A 577 21.14 13.99 7.20
CA GLU A 577 21.63 13.80 8.57
C GLU A 577 20.84 14.64 9.59
N LYS A 578 20.47 15.89 9.26
CA LYS A 578 19.58 16.67 10.13
C LYS A 578 18.22 16.00 10.34
N ILE A 579 17.64 15.44 9.28
CA ILE A 579 16.37 14.70 9.38
C ILE A 579 16.52 13.47 10.28
N LYS A 580 17.63 12.73 10.16
CA LYS A 580 17.91 11.58 11.04
C LYS A 580 18.04 12.00 12.50
N GLU A 581 18.79 13.07 12.77
CA GLU A 581 18.93 13.60 14.14
C GLU A 581 17.59 14.06 14.72
N GLU A 582 16.76 14.75 13.94
CA GLU A 582 15.41 15.15 14.36
C GLU A 582 14.55 13.93 14.67
N LEU A 583 14.61 12.90 13.83
CA LEU A 583 13.86 11.67 14.01
C LEU A 583 14.28 10.92 15.27
N GLU A 584 15.59 10.82 15.54
CA GLU A 584 16.11 10.21 16.77
C GLU A 584 15.71 10.99 18.02
N ARG A 585 15.74 12.33 17.96
CA ARG A 585 15.24 13.16 19.06
C ARG A 585 13.75 12.91 19.32
N GLU A 586 12.94 12.77 18.27
CA GLU A 586 11.50 12.55 18.42
C GLU A 586 11.19 11.13 18.90
N LYS A 587 11.94 10.12 18.44
CA LYS A 587 11.88 8.74 18.96
C LYS A 587 12.20 8.68 20.46
N LYS A 588 13.30 9.30 20.89
CA LYS A 588 13.67 9.37 22.31
C LYS A 588 12.60 10.06 23.16
N LYS A 589 12.10 11.19 22.68
CA LYS A 589 11.00 11.91 23.31
C LYS A 589 9.74 11.04 23.43
N ARG A 590 9.38 10.30 22.38
CA ARG A 590 8.25 9.37 22.40
C ARG A 590 8.45 8.26 23.43
N GLU A 591 9.65 7.71 23.56
CA GLU A 591 9.99 6.75 24.61
C GLU A 591 9.85 7.35 26.02
N GLU A 592 10.35 8.56 26.25
CA GLU A 592 10.19 9.26 27.53
C GLU A 592 8.71 9.51 27.88
N GLN A 593 7.88 9.84 26.90
CA GLN A 593 6.43 9.98 27.08
C GLN A 593 5.75 8.64 27.33
N LEU A 594 6.18 7.58 26.65
CA LEU A 594 5.64 6.24 26.85
C LEU A 594 5.92 5.76 28.28
N GLU A 595 7.09 6.06 28.83
CA GLU A 595 7.41 5.71 30.20
C GLU A 595 6.56 6.49 31.22
N ARG A 596 6.27 7.77 30.94
CA ARG A 596 5.30 8.55 31.75
C ARG A 596 3.89 7.98 31.67
N TYR A 597 3.46 7.57 30.49
CA TYR A 597 2.17 6.91 30.28
C TYR A 597 2.06 5.59 31.05
N LYS A 598 3.07 4.74 30.96
CA LYS A 598 3.15 3.50 31.76
C LYS A 598 3.13 3.79 33.25
N GLY A 599 3.87 4.80 33.71
CA GLY A 599 3.88 5.24 35.10
C GLY A 599 2.49 5.68 35.59
N ALA A 600 1.75 6.44 34.77
CA ALA A 600 0.38 6.84 35.07
C ALA A 600 -0.59 5.65 35.09
N MET A 601 -0.47 4.72 34.14
CA MET A 601 -1.28 3.50 34.12
C MET A 601 -0.98 2.58 35.31
N MET A 602 0.26 2.52 35.82
CA MET A 602 0.63 1.72 37.00
C MET A 602 -0.08 2.16 38.30
N LEU A 603 -0.74 3.32 38.32
CA LEU A 603 -1.59 3.73 39.42
C LEU A 603 -2.86 2.86 39.52
N ASP A 604 -3.32 2.28 38.41
CA ASP A 604 -4.36 1.26 38.43
C ASP A 604 -3.73 -0.10 38.78
N PRO A 605 -4.19 -0.78 39.86
CA PRO A 605 -3.71 -2.11 40.25
C PRO A 605 -3.74 -3.14 39.11
N ARG A 606 -4.67 -3.02 38.17
CA ARG A 606 -4.82 -3.93 37.03
C ARG A 606 -3.67 -3.79 36.04
N PHE A 607 -3.33 -2.56 35.69
CA PHE A 607 -2.24 -2.29 34.76
C PHE A 607 -0.87 -2.48 35.43
N LYS A 608 -0.75 -2.23 36.74
CA LYS A 608 0.44 -2.61 37.53
C LYS A 608 0.74 -4.12 37.43
N VAL A 609 -0.29 -4.95 37.55
CA VAL A 609 -0.18 -6.41 37.37
C VAL A 609 0.23 -6.75 35.94
N TYR A 610 -0.40 -6.13 34.94
CA TYR A 610 -0.07 -6.34 33.54
C TYR A 610 1.40 -6.00 33.21
N PHE A 611 1.91 -4.84 33.60
CA PHE A 611 3.28 -4.42 33.28
C PHE A 611 4.36 -5.31 33.93
N ILE A 612 4.10 -5.85 35.12
CA ILE A 612 4.98 -6.83 35.77
C ILE A 612 5.02 -8.13 34.97
N ILE A 613 3.85 -8.64 34.54
CA ILE A 613 3.77 -9.82 33.67
C ILE A 613 4.44 -9.55 32.32
N GLU A 614 4.25 -8.36 31.75
CA GLU A 614 4.86 -7.96 30.49
C GLU A 614 6.38 -7.95 30.55
N SER A 615 6.94 -7.48 31.66
CA SER A 615 8.38 -7.39 31.87
C SER A 615 9.02 -8.76 32.06
N ILE A 616 8.35 -9.65 32.80
CA ILE A 616 8.88 -10.96 33.17
C ILE A 616 8.51 -12.05 32.13
N LYS A 617 7.56 -11.75 31.23
CA LYS A 617 6.99 -12.61 30.17
C LYS A 617 6.23 -13.84 30.67
N LYS A 618 6.72 -14.48 31.72
CA LYS A 618 6.16 -15.68 32.35
C LYS A 618 6.43 -15.67 33.85
N ILE A 619 5.39 -15.58 34.67
CA ILE A 619 5.50 -15.47 36.13
C ILE A 619 4.48 -16.38 36.83
N SER A 620 4.84 -16.99 37.96
CA SER A 620 3.87 -17.75 38.76
C SER A 620 2.95 -16.81 39.56
N PHE A 621 1.71 -17.24 39.81
CA PHE A 621 0.73 -16.46 40.58
C PHE A 621 1.27 -16.04 41.95
N ALA A 622 1.96 -16.94 42.66
CA ALA A 622 2.57 -16.64 43.96
C ALA A 622 3.68 -15.57 43.87
N SER A 623 4.51 -15.62 42.83
CA SER A 623 5.57 -14.62 42.61
C SER A 623 4.97 -13.27 42.22
N LEU A 624 3.91 -13.28 41.41
CA LEU A 624 3.17 -12.08 41.02
C LEU A 624 2.47 -11.42 42.21
N GLN A 625 1.90 -12.23 43.11
CA GLN A 625 1.32 -11.74 44.36
C GLN A 625 2.37 -11.06 45.24
N LYS A 626 3.55 -11.69 45.38
CA LYS A 626 4.65 -11.13 46.16
C LYS A 626 5.21 -9.84 45.55
N ALA A 627 5.23 -9.73 44.23
CA ALA A 627 5.70 -8.55 43.50
C ALA A 627 4.70 -7.39 43.53
N THR A 628 3.40 -7.67 43.55
CA THR A 628 2.33 -6.66 43.45
C THR A 628 1.83 -6.18 44.82
N GLY A 629 1.89 -7.04 45.85
CA GLY A 629 1.35 -6.78 47.19
C GLY A 629 -0.18 -6.85 47.28
N ILE A 630 -0.85 -7.26 46.19
CA ILE A 630 -2.31 -7.31 46.09
C ILE A 630 -2.84 -8.58 46.78
N ALA A 631 -4.00 -8.49 47.42
CA ALA A 631 -4.65 -9.63 48.06
C ALA A 631 -4.95 -10.76 47.05
N PRO A 632 -4.86 -12.05 47.43
CA PRO A 632 -5.03 -13.17 46.48
C PRO A 632 -6.34 -13.14 45.69
N ALA A 633 -7.44 -12.70 46.31
CA ALA A 633 -8.75 -12.63 45.67
C ALA A 633 -8.81 -11.52 44.61
N GLU A 634 -8.31 -10.32 44.93
CA GLU A 634 -8.23 -9.19 43.99
C GLU A 634 -7.24 -9.45 42.85
N LEU A 635 -6.12 -10.10 43.13
CA LEU A 635 -5.15 -10.47 42.11
C LEU A 635 -5.73 -11.51 41.14
N ARG A 636 -6.48 -12.50 41.65
CA ARG A 636 -7.22 -13.45 40.79
C ARG A 636 -8.24 -12.75 39.90
N ALA A 637 -9.02 -11.83 40.45
CA ALA A 637 -9.99 -11.05 39.68
C ALA A 637 -9.31 -10.21 38.59
N THR A 638 -8.15 -9.64 38.91
CA THR A 638 -7.33 -8.84 38.00
C THR A 638 -6.74 -9.69 36.87
N VAL A 639 -6.14 -10.84 37.18
CA VAL A 639 -5.58 -11.76 36.18
C VAL A 639 -6.68 -12.31 35.27
N ALA A 640 -7.84 -12.68 35.82
CA ALA A 640 -8.99 -13.12 35.03
C ALA A 640 -9.53 -12.00 34.12
N TRP A 641 -9.46 -10.74 34.56
CA TRP A 641 -9.80 -9.60 33.71
C TRP A 641 -8.80 -9.42 32.56
N LEU A 642 -7.49 -9.49 32.85
CA LEU A 642 -6.44 -9.40 31.83
C LEU A 642 -6.53 -10.56 30.81
N GLU A 643 -6.90 -11.75 31.28
CA GLU A 643 -7.09 -12.92 30.42
C GLU A 643 -8.32 -12.76 29.51
N ARG A 644 -9.44 -12.25 30.03
CA ARG A 644 -10.61 -11.89 29.21
C ARG A 644 -10.31 -10.78 28.21
N ALA A 645 -9.47 -9.83 28.57
CA ALA A 645 -8.98 -8.78 27.67
C ALA A 645 -7.98 -9.31 26.62
N GLY A 646 -7.63 -10.60 26.69
CA GLY A 646 -6.70 -11.25 25.76
C GLY A 646 -5.24 -10.84 25.97
N MET A 647 -4.91 -10.16 27.07
CA MET A 647 -3.58 -9.60 27.35
C MET A 647 -2.61 -10.62 27.97
N VAL A 648 -3.14 -11.59 28.71
CA VAL A 648 -2.36 -12.66 29.36
C VAL A 648 -3.10 -13.98 29.22
N LYS A 649 -2.39 -15.09 29.37
CA LYS A 649 -2.96 -16.43 29.41
C LYS A 649 -2.50 -17.14 30.68
N GLN A 650 -3.43 -17.76 31.40
CA GLN A 650 -3.14 -18.51 32.60
C GLN A 650 -3.10 -20.01 32.30
N ASP A 651 -1.92 -20.61 32.37
CA ASP A 651 -1.72 -22.07 32.27
C ASP A 651 -1.37 -22.61 33.66
N GLY A 652 -2.40 -22.99 34.43
CA GLY A 652 -2.26 -23.47 35.82
C GLY A 652 -1.84 -22.36 36.79
N GLU A 653 -0.70 -22.54 37.47
CA GLU A 653 -0.12 -21.51 38.34
C GLU A 653 0.73 -20.47 37.59
N MET A 654 0.99 -20.68 36.29
CA MET A 654 1.81 -19.79 35.48
C MET A 654 0.94 -18.83 34.67
N ILE A 655 1.31 -17.55 34.69
CA ILE A 655 0.69 -16.50 33.89
C ILE A 655 1.71 -16.05 32.85
N VAL A 656 1.32 -16.09 31.59
CA VAL A 656 2.17 -15.76 30.44
C VAL A 656 1.56 -14.58 29.71
N ILE A 657 2.40 -13.67 29.20
CA ILE A 657 1.89 -12.62 28.32
C ILE A 657 1.34 -13.25 27.04
N ASN A 658 0.19 -12.76 26.56
CA ASN A 658 -0.38 -13.16 25.30
C ASN A 658 0.08 -12.11 24.27
N ARG A 659 0.92 -12.51 23.31
CA ARG A 659 1.56 -11.61 22.35
C ARG A 659 0.93 -11.71 20.98
#